data_AF-A0A845GXE9-F1
#
_entry.id   AF-A0A845GXE9-F1
#
_cell.length_a   1.000
_cell.length_b   1.000
_cell.length_c   1.000
_cell.angle_alpha   90.00
_cell.angle_beta   90.00
_cell.angle_gamma   90.00
#
_symmetry.space_group_name_H-M   'P 1'
#
loop_
_entity.id
_entity.type
_entity.pdbx_description
1 polymer ?
#
loop_
_entity_poly.entity_id
_entity_poly.type
_entity_poly.pdbx_seq_one_letter_code
_entity_poly.pdbx_strand_id
1 'polypeptide(L)'
;MAAIDYTQVVQQLYISYFGRPADPTGLANFTAQLLVADPFAGTDAALTTIPALSAYSQMNPTSAVGKLVGSFANKVNPPGNDHLSILKFVNDIYNNVFHRNADEGGNYWVNLIEKGIVSRENASLAITEGAVNGSNTSVQGLADTALVAKVNAVATDFTNSLDTIAKVVSFQGDAAAAKAAALLSQVTATTDLTAFHTNVLAAVDGLIVPVTVSTVLTTGVDTLVGTAANDVFNAVPSATNTATLTALDSIDGGAGTNTLNVIDTVDAGHAFAVPTSVTIKNIQNVNVTSANNSITVDTSSFVGTTALKVASVGGAGLTAAGTTTVTETDSALTTHAVTVNGGSNVTITALGATTGTITVGGTTAPTGDVVINETAAIAGGAQAGTITVTGGTTVTVNETGSSSTTAVPGTPTTATQSAVVVNGTAITTAVNVTQSAAVAAVAGTAGIAQVDTLTIGGTPGAGDVLTATVNGVVYSVTLTAGQAASVTTAAAALAAAITAPGITVSAAAAGAFTLTAAVPGTAFTISSGVTIGTGTGTTNTDVHTTANTAVVAGTSGLANGTVTIADVNAGSATKAATIASATLANYGAGSSISSNALSKLSLSGTAGSLNLTSGLTTETVKTLALTLNGLSGANTITDTSNHFTTINVTTATKDSTLANFVDTAATALTVAGSNALTMTSVGGLSNLKTITVSGAAGLTADVSALTAITDVNAAASTGANTVTVNATQTTYEGGSGVDTVVVSAAATSKIDGGAGSADVINLVGAGGTLLTAATGAKLVNFEVVDATGGTGVFDVSVLTGIKGVQVGVDGGSAVTFANVAAGTSLSLLANPTHLVTYGLKADTATDSIQLNLGTSKTAGINFASGVSIGSIETVNIASNGTVTSGVSTGTNTVALTDTAVTKLVVTGAESLTLNGLTSNTITTVDATGVAKGATFTLTTAATAIAGATVTAASGNLVFTGAADVGKTDTITAGNGNNTISEAAGNNIVTLGNGTNGVTLAGAGNNTLVVGTGANTVVVGSGQNTITFGAHASGTLDSLTVGVATSANTYSTVTGLQHLDTLVLDSTANTVVFNGGSAAAAKISLNNSTALFADYIAQASSGNGSAHGIVSWFQFGGNTYVVDDVSAGASFVAGADNIVKLVGLVDLAATGSAAAIAAHGITL
;
A
#
# COMPACT_ATOMS: atom_id res chain seq x y z
N MET A 1 31.44 34.70 14.78
CA MET A 1 32.46 33.63 14.79
C MET A 1 33.07 33.59 13.41
N ALA A 2 34.39 33.67 13.28
CA ALA A 2 35.04 33.41 12.00
C ALA A 2 34.69 31.98 11.56
N ALA A 3 34.39 31.76 10.28
CA ALA A 3 34.20 30.42 9.76
C ALA A 3 35.49 29.61 9.99
N ILE A 4 35.36 28.39 10.49
CA ILE A 4 36.51 27.49 10.68
C ILE A 4 37.00 27.07 9.31
N ASP A 5 38.30 27.26 9.09
CA ASP A 5 38.94 27.01 7.81
C ASP A 5 39.83 25.77 7.89
N TYR A 6 39.38 24.67 7.28
CA TYR A 6 40.16 23.43 7.13
C TYR A 6 40.98 23.40 5.84
N THR A 7 40.95 24.44 5.01
CA THR A 7 41.56 24.45 3.68
C THR A 7 43.03 24.08 3.72
N GLN A 8 43.80 24.69 4.62
CA GLN A 8 45.25 24.46 4.73
C GLN A 8 45.60 23.01 5.12
N VAL A 9 44.86 22.40 6.05
CA VAL A 9 45.13 21.03 6.51
C VAL A 9 44.72 20.01 5.44
N VAL A 10 43.63 20.25 4.73
CA VAL A 10 43.17 19.38 3.62
C VAL A 10 44.12 19.49 2.43
N GLN A 11 44.54 20.70 2.07
CA GLN A 11 45.51 20.90 1.00
C GLN A 11 46.81 20.15 1.29
N GLN A 12 47.28 20.20 2.55
CA GLN A 12 48.46 19.47 2.96
C GLN A 12 48.29 17.96 2.88
N LEU A 13 47.12 17.43 3.21
CA LEU A 13 46.84 15.99 3.09
C LEU A 13 46.96 15.53 1.62
N TYR A 14 46.44 16.31 0.67
CA TYR A 14 46.59 16.02 -0.76
C TYR A 14 48.05 16.07 -1.22
N ILE A 15 48.83 17.05 -0.76
CA ILE A 15 50.26 17.13 -1.05
C ILE A 15 50.98 15.91 -0.49
N SER A 16 50.81 15.61 0.79
CA SER A 16 51.55 14.55 1.47
C SER A 16 51.27 13.18 0.87
N TYR A 17 50.02 12.91 0.50
CA TYR A 17 49.62 11.60 -0.02
C TYR A 17 49.78 11.47 -1.54
N PHE A 18 49.42 12.51 -2.32
CA PHE A 18 49.37 12.45 -3.79
C PHE A 18 50.45 13.28 -4.50
N GLY A 19 51.20 14.12 -3.78
CA GLY A 19 52.21 15.00 -4.37
C GLY A 19 51.66 16.13 -5.24
N ARG A 20 50.37 16.46 -5.10
CA ARG A 20 49.68 17.43 -5.97
C ARG A 20 48.67 18.29 -5.18
N PRO A 21 48.27 19.46 -5.72
CA PRO A 21 47.18 20.26 -5.17
C PRO A 21 45.84 19.49 -5.19
N ALA A 22 44.96 19.80 -4.24
CA ALA A 22 43.58 19.33 -4.29
C ALA A 22 42.83 19.99 -5.45
N ASP A 23 41.93 19.25 -6.12
CA ASP A 23 40.99 19.88 -7.03
C ASP A 23 39.95 20.71 -6.24
N PRO A 24 39.36 21.75 -6.83
CA PRO A 24 38.46 22.65 -6.09
C PRO A 24 37.25 21.93 -5.47
N THR A 25 36.75 20.87 -6.12
CA THR A 25 35.59 20.11 -5.62
C THR A 25 36.01 19.19 -4.49
N GLY A 26 37.12 18.48 -4.64
CA GLY A 26 37.71 17.61 -3.62
C GLY A 26 38.10 18.38 -2.36
N LEU A 27 38.66 19.58 -2.51
CA LEU A 27 38.98 20.48 -1.39
C LEU A 27 37.71 20.93 -0.66
N ALA A 28 36.71 21.44 -1.37
CA ALA A 28 35.45 21.89 -0.78
C ALA A 28 34.68 20.74 -0.10
N ASN A 29 34.65 19.56 -0.72
CA ASN A 29 33.97 18.41 -0.18
C ASN A 29 34.66 17.90 1.09
N PHE A 30 35.97 17.70 1.05
CA PHE A 30 36.70 17.15 2.19
C PHE A 30 36.75 18.14 3.37
N THR A 31 36.87 19.44 3.11
CA THR A 31 36.75 20.47 4.17
C THR A 31 35.37 20.48 4.81
N ALA A 32 34.29 20.34 4.02
CA ALA A 32 32.93 20.23 4.56
C ALA A 32 32.72 18.94 5.37
N GLN A 33 33.24 17.80 4.90
CA GLN A 33 33.19 16.55 5.66
C GLN A 33 34.00 16.62 6.95
N LEU A 34 35.17 17.28 6.93
CA LEU A 34 35.99 17.45 8.13
C LEU A 34 35.32 18.39 9.14
N LEU A 35 34.66 19.46 8.69
CA LEU A 35 33.87 20.33 9.57
C LEU A 35 32.75 19.57 10.29
N VAL A 36 32.10 18.63 9.61
CA VAL A 36 31.03 17.79 10.21
C VAL A 36 31.62 16.70 11.11
N ALA A 37 32.77 16.14 10.74
CA ALA A 37 33.39 15.02 11.45
C ALA A 37 34.20 15.44 12.67
N ASP A 38 34.73 16.66 12.71
CA ASP A 38 35.57 17.19 13.78
C ASP A 38 34.76 17.38 15.07
N PRO A 39 35.00 16.58 16.12
CA PRO A 39 34.28 16.70 17.39
C PRO A 39 34.62 17.99 18.16
N PHE A 40 35.65 18.72 17.74
CA PHE A 40 36.11 19.97 18.33
C PHE A 40 35.78 21.19 17.44
N ALA A 41 34.98 21.01 16.39
CA ALA A 41 34.50 22.09 15.55
C ALA A 41 33.82 23.17 16.41
N GLY A 42 34.31 24.41 16.31
CA GLY A 42 33.83 25.56 17.07
C GLY A 42 34.73 25.95 18.24
N THR A 43 35.79 25.18 18.51
CA THR A 43 36.70 25.38 19.65
C THR A 43 38.15 25.62 19.22
N ASP A 44 39.00 26.08 20.14
CA ASP A 44 40.45 26.23 19.91
C ASP A 44 41.16 24.87 19.67
N ALA A 45 40.48 23.75 19.91
CA ALA A 45 40.97 22.40 19.65
C ALA A 45 40.54 21.83 18.29
N ALA A 46 39.90 22.65 17.43
CA ALA A 46 39.52 22.23 16.08
C ALA A 46 40.74 21.70 15.30
N LEU A 47 40.53 20.67 14.49
CA LEU A 47 41.56 19.92 13.78
C LEU A 47 42.04 20.65 12.51
N THR A 48 42.31 21.96 12.62
CA THR A 48 42.70 22.86 11.51
C THR A 48 44.21 22.85 11.23
N THR A 49 44.99 22.09 12.00
CA THR A 49 46.44 21.94 11.82
C THR A 49 46.80 20.46 11.63
N ILE A 50 47.89 20.19 10.91
CA ILE A 50 48.37 18.82 10.69
C ILE A 50 48.71 18.10 11.99
N PRO A 51 49.40 18.71 12.98
CA PRO A 51 49.64 18.04 14.26
C PRO A 51 48.35 17.64 14.97
N ALA A 52 47.33 18.51 14.98
CA ALA A 52 46.05 18.19 15.62
C ALA A 52 45.32 17.05 14.89
N LEU A 53 45.21 17.12 13.56
CA LEU A 53 44.53 16.10 12.76
C LEU A 53 45.25 14.74 12.83
N SER A 54 46.58 14.75 12.69
CA SER A 54 47.44 13.55 12.74
C SER A 54 47.36 12.84 14.09
N ALA A 55 47.43 13.58 15.20
CA ALA A 55 47.31 12.99 16.53
C ALA A 55 45.91 12.38 16.75
N TYR A 56 44.85 13.07 16.34
CA TYR A 56 43.48 12.59 16.52
C TYR A 56 43.17 11.35 15.67
N SER A 57 43.56 11.33 14.39
CA SER A 57 43.28 10.21 13.48
C SER A 57 44.01 8.93 13.89
N GLN A 58 45.25 9.05 14.37
CA GLN A 58 46.04 7.92 14.87
C GLN A 58 45.45 7.32 16.16
N MET A 59 44.97 8.17 17.08
CA MET A 59 44.35 7.69 18.32
C MET A 59 42.93 7.14 18.12
N ASN A 60 42.22 7.59 17.07
CA ASN A 60 40.81 7.26 16.84
C ASN A 60 40.54 6.80 15.39
N PRO A 61 41.17 5.71 14.91
CA PRO A 61 41.13 5.31 13.50
C PRO A 61 39.72 4.92 13.00
N THR A 62 38.79 4.56 13.90
CA THR A 62 37.41 4.18 13.56
C THR A 62 36.40 5.34 13.65
N SER A 63 36.84 6.52 14.12
CA SER A 63 36.00 7.73 14.21
C SER A 63 35.62 8.27 12.82
N ALA A 64 34.68 9.21 12.75
CA ALA A 64 34.33 9.87 11.49
C ALA A 64 35.56 10.53 10.84
N VAL A 65 36.41 11.19 11.63
CA VAL A 65 37.69 11.77 11.16
C VAL A 65 38.66 10.66 10.72
N GLY A 66 38.78 9.58 11.51
CA GLY A 66 39.66 8.44 11.19
C GLY A 66 39.28 7.75 9.87
N LYS A 67 37.98 7.52 9.63
CA LYS A 67 37.46 6.98 8.36
C LYS A 67 37.63 7.95 7.20
N LEU A 68 37.46 9.25 7.45
CA LEU A 68 37.63 10.29 6.44
C LEU A 68 39.09 10.35 5.97
N VAL A 69 40.06 10.34 6.88
CA VAL A 69 41.50 10.21 6.55
C VAL A 69 41.77 8.86 5.85
N GLY A 70 41.17 7.77 6.34
CA GLY A 70 41.24 6.43 5.76
C GLY A 70 40.76 6.33 4.31
N SER A 71 39.91 7.26 3.84
CA SER A 71 39.38 7.25 2.47
C SER A 71 40.44 7.45 1.39
N PHE A 72 41.62 8.00 1.74
CA PHE A 72 42.74 8.22 0.81
C PHE A 72 43.45 6.91 0.40
N ALA A 73 43.21 5.81 1.12
CA ALA A 73 43.86 4.51 0.90
C ALA A 73 43.53 3.83 -0.45
N ASN A 74 42.45 4.24 -1.15
CA ASN A 74 41.94 3.55 -2.34
C ASN A 74 42.66 3.89 -3.67
N LYS A 75 43.80 4.61 -3.64
CA LYS A 75 44.49 5.14 -4.84
C LYS A 75 46.02 5.04 -4.75
N VAL A 76 46.57 3.90 -4.31
CA VAL A 76 48.03 3.70 -4.12
C VAL A 76 48.75 3.41 -5.46
N ASN A 77 49.89 4.08 -5.69
CA ASN A 77 50.87 3.70 -6.72
C ASN A 77 52.29 3.72 -6.11
N PRO A 78 53.03 2.58 -6.06
CA PRO A 78 52.71 1.28 -6.64
C PRO A 78 51.69 0.49 -5.79
N PRO A 79 50.80 -0.29 -6.44
CA PRO A 79 49.92 -1.21 -5.73
C PRO A 79 50.74 -2.39 -5.18
N GLY A 80 50.65 -2.64 -3.88
CA GLY A 80 51.34 -3.78 -3.24
C GLY A 80 51.72 -3.51 -1.79
N ASN A 81 51.64 -4.52 -0.93
CA ASN A 81 52.02 -4.46 0.50
C ASN A 81 53.40 -5.07 0.79
N ASP A 82 54.17 -5.36 -0.26
CA ASP A 82 55.55 -5.80 -0.10
C ASP A 82 56.47 -4.65 0.34
N HIS A 83 57.64 -5.03 0.87
CA HIS A 83 58.65 -4.09 1.37
C HIS A 83 59.03 -3.02 0.35
N LEU A 84 59.21 -3.38 -0.93
CA LEU A 84 59.66 -2.46 -1.96
C LEU A 84 58.55 -1.45 -2.32
N SER A 85 57.30 -1.89 -2.34
CA SER A 85 56.12 -1.04 -2.54
C SER A 85 55.92 -0.06 -1.39
N ILE A 86 56.11 -0.51 -0.14
CA ILE A 86 56.01 0.34 1.06
C ILE A 86 57.19 1.32 1.13
N LEU A 87 58.41 0.86 0.82
CA LEU A 87 59.59 1.71 0.74
C LEU A 87 59.44 2.80 -0.33
N LYS A 88 58.93 2.44 -1.52
CA LYS A 88 58.62 3.40 -2.57
C LYS A 88 57.57 4.41 -2.11
N PHE A 89 56.50 3.96 -1.47
CA PHE A 89 55.47 4.84 -0.91
C PHE A 89 56.02 5.84 0.12
N VAL A 90 56.82 5.38 1.09
CA VAL A 90 57.45 6.26 2.08
C VAL A 90 58.40 7.25 1.40
N ASN A 91 59.19 6.80 0.42
CA ASN A 91 60.07 7.68 -0.33
C ASN A 91 59.30 8.70 -1.18
N ASP A 92 58.15 8.33 -1.74
CA ASP A 92 57.27 9.25 -2.46
C ASP A 92 56.73 10.34 -1.52
N ILE A 93 56.33 10.00 -0.27
CA ILE A 93 55.92 11.00 0.73
C ILE A 93 57.06 11.98 1.03
N TYR A 94 58.28 11.47 1.25
CA TYR A 94 59.44 12.33 1.49
C TYR A 94 59.73 13.26 0.30
N ASN A 95 59.59 12.76 -0.93
CA ASN A 95 59.74 13.59 -2.12
C ASN A 95 58.60 14.60 -2.28
N ASN A 96 57.37 14.27 -1.90
CA ASN A 96 56.21 15.16 -1.96
C ASN A 96 56.29 16.29 -0.93
N VAL A 97 56.74 15.99 0.29
CA VAL A 97 56.69 16.92 1.43
C VAL A 97 58.02 17.66 1.63
N PHE A 98 59.15 16.97 1.40
CA PHE A 98 60.49 17.48 1.70
C PHE A 98 61.40 17.63 0.47
N HIS A 99 60.93 17.23 -0.72
CA HIS A 99 61.68 17.30 -1.98
C HIS A 99 63.06 16.60 -1.91
N ARG A 100 63.15 15.55 -1.11
CA ARG A 100 64.35 14.72 -0.94
C ARG A 100 63.96 13.27 -0.75
N ASN A 101 64.88 12.36 -1.03
CA ASN A 101 64.69 10.95 -0.71
C ASN A 101 64.65 10.74 0.81
N ALA A 102 63.97 9.67 1.23
CA ALA A 102 63.95 9.25 2.62
C ALA A 102 65.36 8.90 3.10
N ASP A 103 65.73 9.44 4.27
CA ASP A 103 66.97 9.11 4.97
C ASP A 103 66.81 7.79 5.77
N GLU A 104 67.80 7.42 6.60
CA GLU A 104 67.71 6.21 7.44
C GLU A 104 66.47 6.21 8.36
N GLY A 105 65.92 7.38 8.70
CA GLY A 105 64.67 7.54 9.44
C GLY A 105 63.42 7.12 8.65
N GLY A 106 63.49 7.01 7.32
CA GLY A 106 62.42 6.44 6.49
C GLY A 106 62.13 4.98 6.82
N ASN A 107 63.15 4.21 7.23
CA ASN A 107 63.00 2.79 7.61
C ASN A 107 62.10 2.62 8.84
N TYR A 108 62.04 3.61 9.73
CA TYR A 108 61.12 3.59 10.86
C TYR A 108 59.67 3.49 10.39
N TRP A 109 59.28 4.32 9.42
CA TRP A 109 57.93 4.34 8.86
C TRP A 109 57.61 3.08 8.05
N VAL A 110 58.57 2.61 7.24
CA VAL A 110 58.41 1.34 6.50
C VAL A 110 58.09 0.18 7.46
N ASN A 111 58.87 0.05 8.55
CA ASN A 111 58.66 -1.00 9.54
C ASN A 111 57.31 -0.90 10.27
N LEU A 112 56.81 0.31 10.54
CA LEU A 112 55.50 0.49 11.20
C LEU A 112 54.34 0.13 10.27
N ILE A 113 54.44 0.46 8.98
CA ILE A 113 53.43 0.12 7.97
C ILE A 113 53.40 -1.39 7.71
N GLU A 114 54.57 -2.02 7.55
CA GLU A 114 54.67 -3.48 7.33
C GLU A 114 54.07 -4.29 8.47
N LYS A 115 54.23 -3.82 9.71
CA LYS A 115 53.67 -4.46 10.91
C LYS A 115 52.20 -4.13 11.13
N GLY A 116 51.59 -3.29 10.28
CA GLY A 116 50.20 -2.84 10.43
C GLY A 116 49.97 -1.95 11.66
N ILE A 117 51.04 -1.37 12.24
CA ILE A 117 50.94 -0.52 13.42
C ILE A 117 50.42 0.88 13.03
N VAL A 118 50.82 1.38 11.86
CA VAL A 118 50.35 2.65 11.30
C VAL A 118 49.91 2.40 9.87
N SER A 119 48.75 2.93 9.48
CA SER A 119 48.30 2.85 8.09
C SER A 119 49.02 3.85 7.19
N ARG A 120 48.99 3.67 5.87
CA ARG A 120 49.75 4.51 4.92
C ARG A 120 49.36 5.98 4.99
N GLU A 121 48.06 6.26 5.08
CA GLU A 121 47.49 7.59 5.22
C GLU A 121 47.90 8.25 6.53
N ASN A 122 47.88 7.52 7.65
CA ASN A 122 48.35 8.04 8.93
C ASN A 122 49.86 8.24 8.95
N ALA A 123 50.64 7.40 8.26
CA ALA A 123 52.07 7.61 8.09
C ALA A 123 52.36 8.88 7.28
N SER A 124 51.58 9.18 6.22
CA SER A 124 51.74 10.41 5.44
C SER A 124 51.53 11.68 6.28
N LEU A 125 50.52 11.66 7.18
CA LEU A 125 50.24 12.73 8.11
C LEU A 125 51.34 12.86 9.18
N ALA A 126 51.75 11.75 9.80
CA ALA A 126 52.74 11.74 10.86
C ALA A 126 54.15 12.14 10.37
N ILE A 127 54.52 11.76 9.14
CA ILE A 127 55.77 12.23 8.50
C ILE A 127 55.73 13.75 8.33
N THR A 128 54.61 14.28 7.82
CA THR A 128 54.44 15.73 7.63
C THR A 128 54.43 16.49 8.96
N GLU A 129 53.73 15.94 9.96
CA GLU A 129 53.69 16.44 11.34
C GLU A 129 55.09 16.62 11.91
N GLY A 130 56.00 15.67 11.66
CA GLY A 130 57.39 15.75 12.11
C GLY A 130 58.13 17.03 11.67
N ALA A 131 57.72 17.66 10.57
CA ALA A 131 58.27 18.93 10.11
C ALA A 131 57.49 20.14 10.64
N VAL A 132 56.19 20.04 10.89
CA VAL A 132 55.35 21.21 11.25
C VAL A 132 54.93 21.28 12.72
N ASN A 133 55.30 20.29 13.54
CA ASN A 133 54.96 20.25 14.98
C ASN A 133 55.80 21.21 15.85
N GLY A 134 56.76 21.95 15.26
CA GLY A 134 57.60 22.93 15.96
C GLY A 134 58.65 22.34 16.91
N SER A 135 58.75 21.01 17.04
CA SER A 135 59.71 20.34 17.92
C SER A 135 61.06 20.07 17.26
N ASN A 136 61.10 19.96 15.93
CA ASN A 136 62.32 19.74 15.16
C ASN A 136 63.03 21.07 14.85
N THR A 137 63.96 21.46 15.71
CA THR A 137 64.73 22.71 15.59
C THR A 137 66.06 22.55 14.83
N SER A 138 66.30 21.38 14.22
CA SER A 138 67.48 21.18 13.37
C SER A 138 67.44 22.11 12.15
N VAL A 139 68.61 22.44 11.59
CA VAL A 139 68.70 23.27 10.37
C VAL A 139 67.87 22.68 9.23
N GLN A 140 67.92 21.35 9.07
CA GLN A 140 67.10 20.64 8.09
C GLN A 140 65.61 20.69 8.46
N GLY A 141 65.26 20.49 9.73
CA GLY A 141 63.88 20.55 10.21
C GLY A 141 63.22 21.90 9.93
N LEU A 142 63.92 23.01 10.19
CA LEU A 142 63.43 24.36 9.89
C LEU A 142 63.29 24.61 8.38
N ALA A 143 64.20 24.05 7.57
CA ALA A 143 64.10 24.12 6.11
C ALA A 143 62.90 23.29 5.60
N ASP A 144 62.66 22.10 6.16
CA ASP A 144 61.52 21.25 5.85
C ASP A 144 60.21 21.94 6.26
N THR A 145 60.13 22.55 7.46
CA THR A 145 58.96 23.36 7.88
C THR A 145 58.67 24.49 6.89
N ALA A 146 59.70 25.24 6.49
CA ALA A 146 59.55 26.35 5.55
C ALA A 146 59.14 25.87 4.15
N LEU A 147 59.69 24.75 3.68
CA LEU A 147 59.32 24.15 2.41
C LEU A 147 57.84 23.72 2.42
N VAL A 148 57.40 22.99 3.45
CA VAL A 148 56.01 22.54 3.59
C VAL A 148 55.04 23.72 3.53
N ALA A 149 55.33 24.82 4.24
CA ALA A 149 54.52 26.02 4.19
C ALA A 149 54.47 26.66 2.78
N LYS A 150 55.59 26.68 2.05
CA LYS A 150 55.66 27.22 0.67
C LYS A 150 54.94 26.34 -0.34
N VAL A 151 55.11 25.03 -0.28
CA VAL A 151 54.42 24.06 -1.15
C VAL A 151 52.92 24.14 -0.94
N ASN A 152 52.46 24.21 0.32
CA ASN A 152 51.04 24.38 0.62
C ASN A 152 50.47 25.70 0.07
N ALA A 153 51.20 26.81 0.24
CA ALA A 153 50.78 28.10 -0.31
C ALA A 153 50.67 28.08 -1.85
N VAL A 154 51.64 27.48 -2.55
CA VAL A 154 51.60 27.33 -4.02
C VAL A 154 50.47 26.40 -4.45
N ALA A 155 50.24 25.30 -3.73
CA ALA A 155 49.14 24.40 -4.03
C ALA A 155 47.79 25.08 -3.84
N THR A 156 47.64 25.88 -2.78
CA THR A 156 46.44 26.70 -2.54
C THR A 156 46.24 27.72 -3.66
N ASP A 157 47.31 28.40 -4.10
CA ASP A 157 47.29 29.34 -5.22
C ASP A 157 46.88 28.67 -6.54
N PHE A 158 47.38 27.45 -6.80
CA PHE A 158 46.98 26.65 -7.96
C PHE A 158 45.49 26.30 -7.92
N THR A 159 45.00 25.77 -6.79
CA THR A 159 43.58 25.42 -6.64
C THR A 159 42.69 26.66 -6.78
N ASN A 160 43.11 27.81 -6.25
CA ASN A 160 42.39 29.08 -6.39
C ASN A 160 42.41 29.63 -7.83
N SER A 161 43.48 29.38 -8.57
CA SER A 161 43.63 29.81 -9.98
C SER A 161 42.76 29.00 -10.94
N LEU A 162 42.15 27.89 -10.49
CA LEU A 162 41.09 27.16 -11.19
C LEU A 162 39.74 27.88 -10.99
N ASP A 163 39.67 29.13 -11.42
CA ASP A 163 38.61 30.10 -11.12
C ASP A 163 37.44 30.11 -12.12
N THR A 164 37.54 29.34 -13.20
CA THR A 164 36.49 29.20 -14.21
C THR A 164 36.15 27.73 -14.43
N ILE A 165 34.91 27.46 -14.85
CA ILE A 165 34.44 26.09 -15.12
C ILE A 165 35.37 25.35 -16.09
N ALA A 166 35.87 26.02 -17.13
CA ALA A 166 36.78 25.41 -18.11
C ALA A 166 38.11 24.96 -17.48
N LYS A 167 38.71 25.81 -16.62
CA LYS A 167 39.94 25.46 -15.90
C LYS A 167 39.71 24.33 -14.91
N VAL A 168 38.61 24.38 -14.13
CA VAL A 168 38.24 23.32 -13.18
C VAL A 168 38.08 21.97 -13.88
N VAL A 169 37.36 21.95 -15.01
CA VAL A 169 37.14 20.71 -15.79
C VAL A 169 38.44 20.19 -16.41
N SER A 170 39.37 21.09 -16.79
CA SER A 170 40.66 20.69 -17.36
C SER A 170 41.62 20.04 -16.36
N PHE A 171 41.41 20.24 -15.04
CA PHE A 171 42.20 19.63 -13.98
C PHE A 171 41.69 18.23 -13.58
N GLN A 172 41.49 17.35 -14.57
CA GLN A 172 40.97 16.00 -14.35
C GLN A 172 41.91 14.93 -14.94
N GLY A 173 42.11 13.83 -14.20
CA GLY A 173 42.92 12.68 -14.64
C GLY A 173 44.43 12.81 -14.37
N ASP A 174 45.16 11.72 -14.63
CA ASP A 174 46.56 11.56 -14.22
C ASP A 174 47.52 12.53 -14.93
N ALA A 175 47.24 12.91 -16.18
CA ALA A 175 48.07 13.84 -16.94
C ALA A 175 48.02 15.27 -16.37
N ALA A 176 46.83 15.76 -16.02
CA ALA A 176 46.64 17.07 -15.39
C ALA A 176 47.27 17.09 -13.98
N ALA A 177 47.09 16.00 -13.23
CA ALA A 177 47.71 15.80 -11.94
C ALA A 177 49.24 15.80 -12.00
N ALA A 178 49.84 15.14 -13.00
CA ALA A 178 51.29 15.11 -13.20
C ALA A 178 51.85 16.50 -13.48
N LYS A 179 51.13 17.34 -14.26
CA LYS A 179 51.52 18.75 -14.48
C LYS A 179 51.51 19.56 -13.19
N ALA A 180 50.50 19.37 -12.35
CA ALA A 180 50.42 20.07 -11.07
C ALA A 180 51.47 19.57 -10.06
N ALA A 181 51.75 18.26 -10.03
CA ALA A 181 52.86 17.71 -9.23
C ALA A 181 54.23 18.25 -9.69
N ALA A 182 54.45 18.37 -11.00
CA ALA A 182 55.66 18.96 -11.57
C ALA A 182 55.79 20.47 -11.30
N LEU A 183 54.68 21.18 -11.09
CA LEU A 183 54.70 22.55 -10.60
C LEU A 183 55.17 22.60 -9.14
N LEU A 184 54.60 21.77 -8.28
CA LEU A 184 54.96 21.75 -6.86
C LEU A 184 56.42 21.36 -6.62
N SER A 185 56.99 20.45 -7.41
CA SER A 185 58.39 20.02 -7.26
C SER A 185 59.41 21.13 -7.56
N GLN A 186 59.01 22.23 -8.20
CA GLN A 186 59.87 23.41 -8.43
C GLN A 186 59.97 24.32 -7.19
N VAL A 187 59.13 24.10 -6.18
CA VAL A 187 59.09 24.92 -4.97
C VAL A 187 60.25 24.55 -4.05
N THR A 188 60.92 25.56 -3.49
CA THR A 188 61.94 25.44 -2.45
C THR A 188 61.53 26.18 -1.17
N ALA A 189 62.23 25.94 -0.05
CA ALA A 189 62.03 26.65 1.22
C ALA A 189 62.19 28.18 1.10
N THR A 190 62.89 28.66 0.07
CA THR A 190 63.16 30.08 -0.19
C THR A 190 62.28 30.69 -1.29
N THR A 191 61.27 29.97 -1.79
CA THR A 191 60.43 30.44 -2.91
C THR A 191 59.70 31.73 -2.57
N ASP A 192 59.82 32.72 -3.43
CA ASP A 192 58.98 33.91 -3.43
C ASP A 192 57.63 33.56 -4.07
N LEU A 193 56.59 33.50 -3.25
CA LEU A 193 55.24 33.11 -3.66
C LEU A 193 54.65 34.09 -4.68
N THR A 194 54.98 35.38 -4.57
CA THR A 194 54.44 36.41 -5.47
C THR A 194 55.00 36.24 -6.88
N ALA A 195 56.31 35.98 -6.99
CA ALA A 195 56.95 35.72 -8.28
C ALA A 195 56.49 34.38 -8.87
N PHE A 196 56.35 33.36 -8.02
CA PHE A 196 55.99 31.99 -8.44
C PHE A 196 54.55 31.86 -8.93
N HIS A 197 53.64 32.78 -8.57
CA HIS A 197 52.28 32.84 -9.09
C HIS A 197 52.23 32.82 -10.65
N THR A 198 53.23 33.39 -11.33
CA THR A 198 53.31 33.33 -12.80
C THR A 198 53.45 31.89 -13.32
N ASN A 199 54.20 31.05 -12.62
CA ASN A 199 54.35 29.62 -12.95
C ASN A 199 53.05 28.86 -12.69
N VAL A 200 52.30 29.24 -11.65
CA VAL A 200 50.98 28.69 -11.33
C VAL A 200 50.01 28.97 -12.47
N LEU A 201 49.89 30.23 -12.90
CA LEU A 201 49.04 30.61 -14.03
C LEU A 201 49.41 29.87 -15.32
N ALA A 202 50.71 29.78 -15.64
CA ALA A 202 51.18 29.06 -16.82
C ALA A 202 50.85 27.55 -16.76
N ALA A 203 50.96 26.94 -15.57
CA ALA A 203 50.59 25.53 -15.38
C ALA A 203 49.08 25.32 -15.56
N VAL A 204 48.25 26.22 -15.02
CA VAL A 204 46.79 26.19 -15.14
C VAL A 204 46.34 26.42 -16.58
N ASP A 205 46.88 27.42 -17.28
CA ASP A 205 46.55 27.68 -18.68
C ASP A 205 46.99 26.51 -19.58
N GLY A 206 48.11 25.86 -19.24
CA GLY A 206 48.58 24.65 -19.90
C GLY A 206 47.76 23.38 -19.63
N LEU A 207 46.73 23.42 -18.77
CA LEU A 207 45.77 22.33 -18.59
C LEU A 207 44.72 22.30 -19.71
N ILE A 208 44.41 23.47 -20.30
CA ILE A 208 43.41 23.59 -21.35
C ILE A 208 44.06 23.27 -22.69
N VAL A 209 43.74 22.11 -23.29
CA VAL A 209 44.06 21.84 -24.70
C VAL A 209 42.99 22.53 -25.57
N PRO A 210 43.33 23.54 -26.40
CA PRO A 210 42.34 24.23 -27.23
C PRO A 210 41.80 23.30 -28.32
N VAL A 211 40.47 23.27 -28.55
CA VAL A 211 39.90 22.72 -29.80
C VAL A 211 40.33 23.66 -30.92
N THR A 212 41.12 23.19 -31.87
CA THR A 212 41.75 24.09 -32.86
C THR A 212 41.24 23.91 -34.29
N VAL A 213 40.69 22.75 -34.66
CA VAL A 213 40.18 22.51 -36.02
C VAL A 213 38.81 21.83 -36.00
N SER A 214 37.82 22.48 -36.63
CA SER A 214 36.55 21.87 -37.03
C SER A 214 36.52 21.74 -38.55
N THR A 215 36.88 20.58 -39.08
CA THR A 215 36.93 20.28 -40.53
C THR A 215 35.65 19.60 -40.98
N VAL A 216 35.04 20.10 -42.06
CA VAL A 216 33.84 19.50 -42.67
C VAL A 216 34.27 18.65 -43.86
N LEU A 217 33.76 17.43 -43.95
CA LEU A 217 33.99 16.53 -45.08
C LEU A 217 33.19 16.97 -46.31
N THR A 218 33.63 16.56 -47.50
CA THR A 218 32.99 16.89 -48.77
C THR A 218 32.25 15.68 -49.36
N THR A 219 31.55 15.85 -50.48
CA THR A 219 30.92 14.70 -51.17
C THR A 219 31.91 13.88 -52.01
N GLY A 220 33.19 14.29 -52.07
CA GLY A 220 34.25 13.59 -52.77
C GLY A 220 35.10 12.73 -51.82
N VAL A 221 36.16 12.12 -52.35
CA VAL A 221 37.15 11.40 -51.53
C VAL A 221 38.01 12.40 -50.76
N ASP A 222 37.95 12.35 -49.44
CA ASP A 222 38.67 13.23 -48.54
C ASP A 222 39.95 12.58 -47.99
N THR A 223 41.02 13.37 -47.82
CA THR A 223 42.24 12.97 -47.12
C THR A 223 42.61 14.04 -46.11
N LEU A 224 42.29 13.81 -44.84
CA LEU A 224 42.37 14.79 -43.77
C LEU A 224 43.35 14.32 -42.69
N VAL A 225 44.24 15.22 -42.25
CA VAL A 225 45.19 14.98 -41.16
C VAL A 225 45.02 16.09 -40.12
N GLY A 226 44.78 15.70 -38.87
CA GLY A 226 44.60 16.55 -37.71
C GLY A 226 45.92 17.06 -37.16
N THR A 227 45.81 17.77 -36.06
CA THR A 227 46.88 18.50 -35.39
C THR A 227 47.36 17.74 -34.15
N ALA A 228 48.05 18.43 -33.23
CA ALA A 228 48.39 17.88 -31.93
C ALA A 228 47.33 18.18 -30.84
N ALA A 229 46.27 18.89 -31.21
CA ALA A 229 45.22 19.35 -30.32
C ALA A 229 43.97 18.45 -30.40
N ASN A 230 42.86 18.84 -29.75
CA ASN A 230 41.61 18.09 -29.83
C ASN A 230 40.81 18.53 -31.06
N ASP A 231 40.88 17.79 -32.16
CA ASP A 231 40.24 18.14 -33.43
C ASP A 231 38.84 17.50 -33.60
N VAL A 232 37.98 18.17 -34.38
CA VAL A 232 36.61 17.72 -34.69
C VAL A 232 36.41 17.61 -36.19
N PHE A 233 36.06 16.42 -36.67
CA PHE A 233 35.76 16.12 -38.05
C PHE A 233 34.25 15.92 -38.20
N ASN A 234 33.62 16.67 -39.11
CA ASN A 234 32.17 16.68 -39.28
C ASN A 234 31.80 16.17 -40.68
N ALA A 235 31.23 14.97 -40.74
CA ALA A 235 30.57 14.42 -41.91
C ALA A 235 29.08 14.75 -41.88
N VAL A 236 28.75 15.98 -42.28
CA VAL A 236 27.38 16.49 -42.37
C VAL A 236 26.89 16.36 -43.82
N PRO A 237 25.67 15.84 -44.07
CA PRO A 237 25.16 15.72 -45.43
C PRO A 237 25.19 17.05 -46.18
N SER A 238 25.41 16.97 -47.49
CA SER A 238 25.36 18.14 -48.36
C SER A 238 23.97 18.78 -48.36
N ALA A 239 23.84 19.98 -48.96
CA ALA A 239 22.54 20.62 -49.16
C ALA A 239 21.54 19.76 -49.99
N THR A 240 22.02 18.76 -50.73
CA THR A 240 21.21 17.79 -51.49
C THR A 240 21.03 16.46 -50.74
N ASN A 241 21.28 16.45 -49.43
CA ASN A 241 21.18 15.29 -48.55
C ASN A 241 22.10 14.12 -48.96
N THR A 242 23.24 14.43 -49.58
CA THR A 242 24.24 13.43 -49.98
C THR A 242 25.26 13.25 -48.86
N ALA A 243 25.56 12.01 -48.47
CA ALA A 243 26.56 11.71 -47.44
C ALA A 243 27.94 12.29 -47.82
N THR A 244 28.66 12.79 -46.83
CA THR A 244 30.02 13.34 -47.00
C THR A 244 31.10 12.46 -46.40
N LEU A 245 30.75 11.44 -45.59
CA LEU A 245 31.67 10.34 -45.32
C LEU A 245 31.45 9.30 -46.41
N THR A 246 32.31 9.31 -47.42
CA THR A 246 32.19 8.50 -48.63
C THR A 246 33.25 7.41 -48.70
N ALA A 247 33.11 6.50 -49.67
CA ALA A 247 34.08 5.43 -49.86
C ALA A 247 35.47 5.99 -50.15
N LEU A 248 36.50 5.37 -49.54
CA LEU A 248 37.93 5.73 -49.66
C LEU A 248 38.39 6.98 -48.89
N ASP A 249 37.53 7.62 -48.10
CA ASP A 249 37.98 8.71 -47.23
C ASP A 249 39.05 8.23 -46.23
N SER A 250 40.08 9.07 -46.02
CA SER A 250 41.16 8.82 -45.08
C SER A 250 41.26 9.96 -44.08
N ILE A 251 41.03 9.67 -42.80
CA ILE A 251 41.08 10.65 -41.70
C ILE A 251 42.08 10.16 -40.67
N ASP A 252 43.08 11.00 -40.36
CA ASP A 252 44.00 10.80 -39.25
C ASP A 252 43.85 11.96 -38.27
N GLY A 253 43.45 11.70 -37.02
CA GLY A 253 43.27 12.73 -36.00
C GLY A 253 44.56 13.39 -35.51
N GLY A 254 45.74 12.80 -35.74
CA GLY A 254 46.99 13.28 -35.17
C GLY A 254 47.11 12.99 -33.66
N ALA A 255 47.71 13.90 -32.89
CA ALA A 255 47.75 13.76 -31.43
C ALA A 255 46.48 14.36 -30.80
N GLY A 256 46.38 14.38 -29.47
CA GLY A 256 45.19 14.91 -28.78
C GLY A 256 44.01 13.93 -28.74
N THR A 257 42.85 14.42 -28.27
CA THR A 257 41.59 13.67 -28.18
C THR A 257 40.62 14.17 -29.25
N ASN A 258 40.51 13.41 -30.33
CA ASN A 258 39.86 13.78 -31.56
C ASN A 258 38.47 13.14 -31.70
N THR A 259 37.57 13.83 -32.40
CA THR A 259 36.17 13.43 -32.57
C THR A 259 35.76 13.43 -34.04
N LEU A 260 35.07 12.38 -34.48
CA LEU A 260 34.38 12.31 -35.77
C LEU A 260 32.87 12.29 -35.53
N ASN A 261 32.15 13.24 -36.11
CA ASN A 261 30.68 13.29 -36.11
C ASN A 261 30.17 12.94 -37.51
N VAL A 262 29.30 11.94 -37.60
CA VAL A 262 28.64 11.50 -38.82
C VAL A 262 27.15 11.68 -38.67
N ILE A 263 26.54 12.45 -39.56
CA ILE A 263 25.11 12.79 -39.49
C ILE A 263 24.42 12.23 -40.73
N ASP A 264 23.26 11.61 -40.53
CA ASP A 264 22.32 11.19 -41.55
C ASP A 264 20.99 11.95 -41.37
N THR A 265 20.57 12.64 -42.43
CA THR A 265 19.30 13.39 -42.50
C THR A 265 18.38 12.88 -43.61
N VAL A 266 18.61 11.66 -44.12
CA VAL A 266 17.76 11.05 -45.16
C VAL A 266 16.35 10.76 -44.63
N ASP A 267 15.35 10.83 -45.52
CA ASP A 267 13.95 10.53 -45.23
C ASP A 267 13.77 9.11 -44.69
N ALA A 268 12.77 8.94 -43.81
CA ALA A 268 12.46 7.68 -43.13
C ALA A 268 12.30 6.50 -44.10
N GLY A 269 12.81 5.33 -43.71
CA GLY A 269 12.65 4.06 -44.41
C GLY A 269 13.87 3.61 -45.22
N HIS A 270 15.01 4.28 -45.09
CA HIS A 270 16.29 3.88 -45.69
C HIS A 270 17.23 3.32 -44.60
N ALA A 271 18.22 2.52 -44.98
CA ALA A 271 19.30 2.11 -44.06
C ALA A 271 20.54 2.95 -44.35
N PHE A 272 21.07 3.63 -43.34
CA PHE A 272 22.33 4.35 -43.42
C PHE A 272 23.49 3.42 -43.04
N ALA A 273 24.58 3.43 -43.82
CA ALA A 273 25.76 2.63 -43.50
C ALA A 273 27.03 3.46 -43.66
N VAL A 274 27.91 3.41 -42.66
CA VAL A 274 29.27 3.93 -42.78
C VAL A 274 30.04 3.04 -43.76
N PRO A 275 30.65 3.60 -44.83
CA PRO A 275 31.35 2.78 -45.83
C PRO A 275 32.52 2.00 -45.21
N THR A 276 32.66 0.72 -45.55
CA THR A 276 33.73 -0.13 -44.99
C THR A 276 35.13 0.17 -45.54
N SER A 277 35.21 0.98 -46.60
CA SER A 277 36.48 1.35 -47.26
C SER A 277 37.13 2.62 -46.70
N VAL A 278 36.54 3.27 -45.69
CA VAL A 278 37.16 4.42 -45.03
C VAL A 278 38.36 3.99 -44.18
N THR A 279 39.36 4.86 -44.07
CA THR A 279 40.53 4.66 -43.19
C THR A 279 40.52 5.72 -42.09
N ILE A 280 40.23 5.32 -40.85
CA ILE A 280 40.19 6.22 -39.69
C ILE A 280 41.29 5.86 -38.71
N LYS A 281 42.11 6.84 -38.33
CA LYS A 281 43.22 6.70 -37.37
C LYS A 281 43.22 7.84 -36.36
N ASN A 282 43.66 7.57 -35.13
CA ASN A 282 43.83 8.55 -34.06
C ASN A 282 42.58 9.40 -33.75
N ILE A 283 41.39 8.87 -34.04
CA ILE A 283 40.10 9.45 -33.63
C ILE A 283 39.61 8.65 -32.43
N GLN A 284 39.49 9.27 -31.26
CA GLN A 284 39.08 8.59 -30.03
C GLN A 284 37.56 8.45 -29.95
N ASN A 285 36.82 9.48 -30.38
CA ASN A 285 35.37 9.54 -30.28
C ASN A 285 34.73 9.51 -31.68
N VAL A 286 33.85 8.54 -31.95
CA VAL A 286 33.05 8.49 -33.16
C VAL A 286 31.59 8.60 -32.79
N ASN A 287 30.92 9.66 -33.24
CA ASN A 287 29.49 9.89 -33.06
C ASN A 287 28.79 9.68 -34.40
N VAL A 288 27.77 8.82 -34.45
CA VAL A 288 26.93 8.62 -35.64
C VAL A 288 25.48 8.89 -35.25
N THR A 289 24.77 9.71 -36.01
CA THR A 289 23.39 10.09 -35.69
C THR A 289 22.54 10.07 -36.95
N SER A 290 21.47 9.29 -36.95
CA SER A 290 20.40 9.39 -37.94
C SER A 290 19.12 9.88 -37.27
N ALA A 291 18.42 10.79 -37.94
CA ALA A 291 17.15 11.31 -37.45
C ALA A 291 15.97 10.34 -37.67
N ASN A 292 16.05 9.40 -38.62
CA ASN A 292 14.88 8.65 -39.09
C ASN A 292 15.15 7.19 -39.49
N ASN A 293 16.41 6.75 -39.49
CA ASN A 293 16.82 5.52 -40.16
C ASN A 293 17.57 4.56 -39.26
N SER A 294 17.55 3.29 -39.68
CA SER A 294 18.44 2.28 -39.13
C SER A 294 19.87 2.54 -39.58
N ILE A 295 20.84 2.22 -38.72
CA ILE A 295 22.25 2.55 -38.94
C ILE A 295 23.11 1.31 -38.90
N THR A 296 24.07 1.17 -39.81
CA THR A 296 25.17 0.20 -39.73
C THR A 296 26.51 0.92 -39.60
N VAL A 297 27.29 0.59 -38.56
CA VAL A 297 28.64 1.13 -38.33
C VAL A 297 29.60 0.01 -37.98
N ASP A 298 30.73 -0.05 -38.68
CA ASP A 298 31.85 -0.93 -38.32
C ASP A 298 33.10 -0.08 -38.07
N THR A 299 33.51 0.01 -36.80
CA THR A 299 34.74 0.69 -36.39
C THR A 299 35.87 -0.29 -36.08
N SER A 300 35.73 -1.58 -36.40
CA SER A 300 36.74 -2.60 -36.07
C SER A 300 38.07 -2.37 -36.78
N SER A 301 38.05 -1.73 -37.95
CA SER A 301 39.24 -1.33 -38.70
C SER A 301 39.83 0.02 -38.26
N PHE A 302 39.14 0.77 -37.38
CA PHE A 302 39.59 2.09 -36.97
C PHE A 302 40.66 1.97 -35.90
N VAL A 303 41.76 2.69 -36.07
CA VAL A 303 42.91 2.61 -35.15
C VAL A 303 42.86 3.77 -34.17
N GLY A 304 42.80 3.48 -32.86
CA GLY A 304 42.81 4.50 -31.80
C GLY A 304 41.44 4.91 -31.28
N THR A 305 40.35 4.35 -31.82
CA THR A 305 38.98 4.60 -31.35
C THR A 305 38.72 3.97 -29.98
N THR A 306 38.32 4.79 -29.02
CA THR A 306 37.99 4.37 -27.65
C THR A 306 36.51 4.52 -27.32
N ALA A 307 35.75 5.30 -28.09
CA ALA A 307 34.31 5.47 -27.94
C ALA A 307 33.58 5.53 -29.29
N LEU A 308 32.50 4.74 -29.42
CA LEU A 308 31.52 4.79 -30.49
C LEU A 308 30.15 5.10 -29.88
N LYS A 309 29.55 6.23 -30.27
CA LYS A 309 28.20 6.63 -29.88
C LYS A 309 27.30 6.67 -31.10
N VAL A 310 26.17 5.97 -31.06
CA VAL A 310 25.21 5.90 -32.16
C VAL A 310 23.83 6.27 -31.66
N ALA A 311 23.15 7.14 -32.41
CA ALA A 311 21.73 7.46 -32.20
C ALA A 311 20.97 7.10 -33.48
N SER A 312 19.99 6.22 -33.37
CA SER A 312 19.27 5.60 -34.48
C SER A 312 17.75 5.67 -34.31
N VAL A 313 17.03 5.32 -35.38
CA VAL A 313 15.58 5.09 -35.35
C VAL A 313 15.28 3.79 -36.07
N GLY A 314 14.72 2.82 -35.36
CA GLY A 314 14.25 1.58 -35.98
C GLY A 314 15.39 0.68 -36.45
N GLY A 315 16.46 0.56 -35.67
CA GLY A 315 17.47 -0.50 -35.73
C GLY A 315 18.92 0.02 -35.80
N ALA A 316 19.86 -0.81 -35.33
CA ALA A 316 21.28 -0.54 -35.47
C ALA A 316 22.10 -1.82 -35.68
N GLY A 317 23.19 -1.74 -36.45
CA GLY A 317 24.16 -2.81 -36.67
C GLY A 317 25.57 -2.32 -36.41
N LEU A 318 26.10 -2.62 -35.23
CA LEU A 318 27.36 -2.05 -34.74
C LEU A 318 28.43 -3.14 -34.58
N THR A 319 29.63 -2.86 -35.08
CA THR A 319 30.82 -3.67 -34.82
C THR A 319 31.95 -2.78 -34.33
N ALA A 320 32.58 -3.14 -33.21
CA ALA A 320 33.65 -2.35 -32.60
C ALA A 320 34.76 -3.26 -32.03
N ALA A 321 35.99 -2.73 -31.92
CA ALA A 321 37.08 -3.45 -31.28
C ALA A 321 36.85 -3.59 -29.76
N GLY A 322 37.46 -4.60 -29.12
CA GLY A 322 37.36 -4.82 -27.66
C GLY A 322 37.91 -3.69 -26.79
N THR A 323 38.56 -2.68 -27.39
CA THR A 323 39.05 -1.48 -26.70
C THR A 323 38.09 -0.30 -26.77
N THR A 324 36.98 -0.41 -27.52
CA THR A 324 36.08 0.69 -27.82
C THR A 324 34.78 0.56 -27.02
N THR A 325 34.44 1.56 -26.20
CA THR A 325 33.13 1.62 -25.55
C THR A 325 32.05 1.92 -26.59
N VAL A 326 30.94 1.19 -26.58
CA VAL A 326 29.82 1.39 -27.49
C VAL A 326 28.61 1.90 -26.71
N THR A 327 27.99 2.98 -27.19
CA THR A 327 26.71 3.48 -26.68
C THR A 327 25.74 3.65 -27.84
N GLU A 328 24.61 2.97 -27.77
CA GLU A 328 23.54 3.01 -28.78
C GLU A 328 22.27 3.58 -28.15
N THR A 329 21.55 4.42 -28.89
CA THR A 329 20.22 4.91 -28.53
C THR A 329 19.30 4.82 -29.73
N ASP A 330 18.39 3.85 -29.72
CA ASP A 330 17.30 3.72 -30.69
C ASP A 330 16.05 4.37 -30.11
N SER A 331 15.57 5.43 -30.76
CA SER A 331 14.41 6.17 -30.27
C SER A 331 13.05 5.56 -30.64
N ALA A 332 13.01 4.53 -31.50
CA ALA A 332 11.78 3.80 -31.87
C ALA A 332 12.09 2.39 -32.43
N LEU A 333 12.39 1.42 -31.56
CA LEU A 333 12.73 0.05 -31.96
C LEU A 333 11.49 -0.76 -32.39
N THR A 334 11.03 -0.55 -33.63
CA THR A 334 9.81 -1.19 -34.13
C THR A 334 10.03 -2.66 -34.50
N THR A 335 10.30 -2.97 -35.77
CA THR A 335 10.42 -4.35 -36.28
C THR A 335 11.85 -4.78 -36.60
N HIS A 336 12.77 -3.83 -36.72
CA HIS A 336 14.18 -4.09 -37.01
C HIS A 336 14.96 -4.39 -35.73
N ALA A 337 16.20 -4.83 -35.88
CA ALA A 337 17.05 -5.24 -34.77
C ALA A 337 18.11 -4.20 -34.41
N VAL A 338 18.47 -4.14 -33.13
CA VAL A 338 19.75 -3.59 -32.67
C VAL A 338 20.72 -4.75 -32.47
N THR A 339 21.86 -4.71 -33.16
CA THR A 339 22.92 -5.71 -33.07
C THR A 339 24.24 -5.05 -32.74
N VAL A 340 24.97 -5.55 -31.75
CA VAL A 340 26.29 -5.03 -31.36
C VAL A 340 27.28 -6.17 -31.24
N ASN A 341 28.42 -6.09 -31.93
CA ASN A 341 29.51 -7.07 -31.88
C ASN A 341 30.81 -6.41 -31.42
N GLY A 342 31.49 -7.03 -30.46
CA GLY A 342 32.71 -6.55 -29.83
C GLY A 342 32.44 -5.40 -28.86
N GLY A 343 33.36 -4.44 -28.81
CA GLY A 343 33.35 -3.37 -27.81
C GLY A 343 33.97 -3.76 -26.46
N SER A 344 34.38 -2.75 -25.69
CA SER A 344 34.70 -2.92 -24.27
C SER A 344 33.40 -2.95 -23.47
N ASN A 345 32.91 -1.81 -23.00
CA ASN A 345 31.58 -1.68 -22.41
C ASN A 345 30.56 -1.40 -23.53
N VAL A 346 29.38 -2.01 -23.43
CA VAL A 346 28.26 -1.80 -24.35
C VAL A 346 27.06 -1.29 -23.56
N THR A 347 26.49 -0.17 -23.99
CA THR A 347 25.24 0.38 -23.44
C THR A 347 24.23 0.60 -24.56
N ILE A 348 23.02 0.06 -24.42
CA ILE A 348 21.93 0.20 -25.39
C ILE A 348 20.74 0.84 -24.69
N THR A 349 20.12 1.84 -25.31
CA THR A 349 18.85 2.42 -24.87
C THR A 349 17.85 2.31 -26.02
N ALA A 350 16.89 1.40 -25.92
CA ALA A 350 15.88 1.16 -26.94
C ALA A 350 14.50 1.65 -26.45
N LEU A 351 13.90 2.60 -27.15
CA LEU A 351 12.62 3.19 -26.81
C LEU A 351 11.52 2.73 -27.77
N GLY A 352 10.28 2.68 -27.26
CA GLY A 352 9.11 2.31 -28.07
C GLY A 352 9.22 0.90 -28.68
N ALA A 353 9.91 -0.01 -28.00
CA ALA A 353 10.21 -1.32 -28.53
C ALA A 353 8.91 -2.12 -28.76
N THR A 354 8.81 -2.77 -29.93
CA THR A 354 7.71 -3.68 -30.26
C THR A 354 8.26 -5.08 -30.50
N THR A 355 8.32 -5.57 -31.74
CA THR A 355 8.84 -6.91 -32.07
C THR A 355 10.34 -6.92 -32.41
N GLY A 356 10.98 -5.75 -32.45
CA GLY A 356 12.39 -5.57 -32.80
C GLY A 356 13.31 -6.17 -31.73
N THR A 357 14.30 -6.95 -32.17
CA THR A 357 15.18 -7.71 -31.26
C THR A 357 16.44 -6.93 -30.89
N ILE A 358 17.03 -7.23 -29.73
CA ILE A 358 18.35 -6.72 -29.35
C ILE A 358 19.31 -7.90 -29.22
N THR A 359 20.42 -7.87 -29.95
CA THR A 359 21.45 -8.92 -29.91
C THR A 359 22.83 -8.33 -29.66
N VAL A 360 23.46 -8.68 -28.54
CA VAL A 360 24.83 -8.29 -28.20
C VAL A 360 25.74 -9.51 -28.22
N GLY A 361 26.91 -9.37 -28.84
CA GLY A 361 27.93 -10.42 -28.84
C GLY A 361 27.63 -11.60 -29.76
N GLY A 362 26.75 -11.44 -30.75
CA GLY A 362 26.33 -12.53 -31.64
C GLY A 362 27.49 -13.20 -32.40
N THR A 363 28.54 -12.43 -32.73
CA THR A 363 29.76 -12.95 -33.36
C THR A 363 31.00 -12.75 -32.50
N THR A 364 31.17 -11.56 -31.92
CA THR A 364 32.30 -11.21 -31.05
C THR A 364 31.75 -10.66 -29.74
N ALA A 365 32.04 -11.32 -28.62
CA ALA A 365 31.57 -10.88 -27.31
C ALA A 365 32.25 -9.55 -26.87
N PRO A 366 31.54 -8.67 -26.15
CA PRO A 366 32.14 -7.53 -25.46
C PRO A 366 33.15 -7.98 -24.41
N THR A 367 34.19 -7.18 -24.17
CA THR A 367 35.21 -7.49 -23.16
C THR A 367 34.94 -6.88 -21.78
N GLY A 368 34.01 -5.92 -21.69
CA GLY A 368 33.58 -5.24 -20.47
C GLY A 368 32.09 -5.44 -20.19
N ASP A 369 31.44 -4.49 -19.52
CA ASP A 369 30.05 -4.64 -19.08
C ASP A 369 29.04 -4.43 -20.21
N VAL A 370 27.90 -5.12 -20.13
CA VAL A 370 26.75 -4.92 -21.04
C VAL A 370 25.57 -4.38 -20.24
N VAL A 371 25.02 -3.25 -20.68
CA VAL A 371 23.82 -2.63 -20.09
C VAL A 371 22.80 -2.38 -21.18
N ILE A 372 21.58 -2.90 -21.02
CA ILE A 372 20.46 -2.69 -21.95
C ILE A 372 19.33 -2.05 -21.16
N ASN A 373 18.84 -0.91 -21.62
CA ASN A 373 17.64 -0.26 -21.11
C ASN A 373 16.59 -0.25 -22.23
N GLU A 374 15.52 -1.03 -22.06
CA GLU A 374 14.42 -1.13 -23.02
C GLU A 374 13.14 -0.51 -22.44
N THR A 375 12.45 0.30 -23.23
CA THR A 375 11.06 0.68 -22.98
C THR A 375 10.17 0.11 -24.09
N ALA A 376 9.41 -0.93 -23.75
CA ALA A 376 8.54 -1.66 -24.68
C ALA A 376 7.08 -1.14 -24.63
N ALA A 377 6.49 -0.97 -25.81
CA ALA A 377 5.11 -0.53 -26.03
C ALA A 377 4.35 -1.58 -26.86
N ILE A 378 3.81 -2.60 -26.18
CA ILE A 378 3.48 -3.89 -26.79
C ILE A 378 1.96 -3.98 -27.03
N ALA A 379 1.56 -4.39 -28.23
CA ALA A 379 0.14 -4.60 -28.52
C ALA A 379 -0.45 -5.76 -27.69
N GLY A 380 -1.72 -5.66 -27.29
CA GLY A 380 -2.41 -6.73 -26.58
C GLY A 380 -2.40 -8.05 -27.36
N GLY A 381 -1.97 -9.14 -26.71
CA GLY A 381 -1.80 -10.45 -27.32
C GLY A 381 -0.46 -10.67 -28.03
N ALA A 382 0.40 -9.65 -28.13
CA ALA A 382 1.73 -9.76 -28.73
C ALA A 382 2.85 -9.94 -27.67
N GLN A 383 4.04 -10.28 -28.15
CA GLN A 383 5.28 -10.35 -27.35
C GLN A 383 6.29 -9.33 -27.86
N ALA A 384 7.05 -8.71 -26.95
CA ALA A 384 8.19 -7.87 -27.31
C ALA A 384 9.33 -8.68 -27.96
N GLY A 385 10.21 -8.01 -28.71
CA GLY A 385 11.35 -8.65 -29.35
C GLY A 385 12.30 -9.30 -28.34
N THR A 386 12.92 -10.43 -28.72
CA THR A 386 13.88 -11.11 -27.85
C THR A 386 15.14 -10.27 -27.63
N ILE A 387 15.65 -10.28 -26.39
CA ILE A 387 16.96 -9.74 -26.03
C ILE A 387 17.93 -10.92 -25.86
N THR A 388 19.01 -10.94 -26.63
CA THR A 388 20.08 -11.95 -26.54
C THR A 388 21.42 -11.28 -26.26
N VAL A 389 22.13 -11.71 -25.22
CA VAL A 389 23.47 -11.22 -24.88
C VAL A 389 24.43 -12.39 -24.79
N THR A 390 25.57 -12.30 -25.48
CA THR A 390 26.68 -13.26 -25.36
C THR A 390 27.93 -12.55 -24.84
N GLY A 391 28.34 -12.90 -23.62
CA GLY A 391 29.52 -12.36 -22.95
C GLY A 391 29.31 -11.03 -22.20
N GLY A 392 30.43 -10.38 -21.88
CA GLY A 392 30.51 -9.25 -20.96
C GLY A 392 30.86 -9.65 -19.52
N THR A 393 31.51 -8.76 -18.76
CA THR A 393 31.93 -9.00 -17.37
C THR A 393 30.74 -9.07 -16.41
N THR A 394 29.82 -8.12 -16.55
CA THR A 394 28.48 -8.14 -15.98
C THR A 394 27.45 -7.84 -17.08
N VAL A 395 26.27 -8.43 -16.98
CA VAL A 395 25.17 -8.19 -17.93
C VAL A 395 23.97 -7.65 -17.18
N THR A 396 23.51 -6.46 -17.54
CA THR A 396 22.31 -5.84 -16.98
C THR A 396 21.28 -5.58 -18.07
N VAL A 397 20.06 -6.07 -17.88
CA VAL A 397 18.91 -5.80 -18.76
C VAL A 397 17.79 -5.20 -17.91
N ASN A 398 17.41 -3.97 -18.23
CA ASN A 398 16.33 -3.23 -17.59
C ASN A 398 15.22 -2.97 -18.61
N GLU A 399 14.15 -3.76 -18.54
CA GLU A 399 12.98 -3.61 -19.39
C GLU A 399 11.84 -2.92 -18.61
N THR A 400 11.25 -1.92 -19.25
CA THR A 400 10.00 -1.30 -18.83
C THR A 400 8.94 -1.58 -19.87
N GLY A 401 7.89 -2.30 -19.51
CA GLY A 401 6.85 -2.76 -20.44
C GLY A 401 5.51 -2.10 -20.18
N SER A 402 4.79 -1.78 -21.26
CA SER A 402 3.40 -1.35 -21.21
C SER A 402 2.60 -1.96 -22.34
N SER A 403 1.30 -2.17 -22.13
CA SER A 403 0.40 -2.50 -23.24
C SER A 403 0.02 -1.23 -24.00
N SER A 404 0.20 -1.20 -25.31
CA SER A 404 -0.15 -0.07 -26.18
C SER A 404 -1.62 -0.07 -26.63
N THR A 405 -2.38 -1.11 -26.30
CA THR A 405 -3.81 -1.23 -26.63
C THR A 405 -4.67 -1.05 -25.38
N THR A 406 -5.80 -0.34 -25.50
CA THR A 406 -6.85 -0.32 -24.48
C THR A 406 -7.71 -1.57 -24.56
N ALA A 407 -8.05 -2.19 -23.42
CA ALA A 407 -8.93 -3.37 -23.43
C ALA A 407 -10.36 -2.98 -23.84
N VAL A 408 -10.89 -3.70 -24.82
CA VAL A 408 -12.26 -3.55 -25.33
C VAL A 408 -13.21 -4.42 -24.49
N PRO A 409 -14.49 -4.05 -24.32
CA PRO A 409 -15.46 -4.90 -23.62
C PRO A 409 -15.52 -6.33 -24.20
N GLY A 410 -15.53 -7.34 -23.33
CA GLY A 410 -15.78 -8.74 -23.68
C GLY A 410 -14.56 -9.66 -23.86
N THR A 411 -13.36 -9.15 -24.19
CA THR A 411 -12.14 -9.99 -24.27
C THR A 411 -10.91 -9.25 -23.74
N PRO A 412 -10.43 -9.55 -22.52
CA PRO A 412 -9.20 -8.96 -22.01
C PRO A 412 -8.00 -9.50 -22.79
N THR A 413 -7.07 -8.62 -23.17
CA THR A 413 -5.81 -8.97 -23.85
C THR A 413 -4.61 -8.73 -22.93
N THR A 414 -3.57 -9.54 -23.07
CA THR A 414 -2.32 -9.41 -22.30
C THR A 414 -1.15 -9.24 -23.26
N ALA A 415 -0.35 -8.21 -23.05
CA ALA A 415 0.94 -8.05 -23.73
C ALA A 415 2.05 -8.76 -22.95
N THR A 416 3.02 -9.37 -23.64
CA THR A 416 4.13 -10.09 -22.99
C THR A 416 5.46 -9.38 -23.24
N GLN A 417 6.18 -9.09 -22.17
CA GLN A 417 7.53 -8.50 -22.20
C GLN A 417 8.58 -9.41 -22.87
N SER A 418 9.77 -8.85 -23.10
CA SER A 418 10.86 -9.47 -23.86
C SER A 418 11.32 -10.77 -23.21
N ALA A 419 11.50 -11.81 -24.03
CA ALA A 419 12.29 -12.97 -23.61
C ALA A 419 13.76 -12.55 -23.56
N VAL A 420 14.42 -12.80 -22.43
CA VAL A 420 15.83 -12.43 -22.20
C VAL A 420 16.69 -13.68 -22.15
N VAL A 421 17.70 -13.73 -23.01
CA VAL A 421 18.68 -14.82 -23.09
C VAL A 421 20.08 -14.26 -22.86
N VAL A 422 20.78 -14.78 -21.85
CA VAL A 422 22.16 -14.39 -21.53
C VAL A 422 23.06 -15.62 -21.57
N ASN A 423 23.96 -15.66 -22.55
CA ASN A 423 25.00 -16.66 -22.71
C ASN A 423 26.31 -16.09 -22.17
N GLY A 424 26.65 -16.38 -20.92
CA GLY A 424 27.89 -15.93 -20.31
C GLY A 424 29.11 -16.50 -21.03
N THR A 425 30.21 -15.75 -21.02
CA THR A 425 31.54 -16.24 -21.42
C THR A 425 32.39 -16.46 -20.16
N ALA A 426 33.65 -16.84 -20.32
CA ALA A 426 34.57 -17.08 -19.20
C ALA A 426 34.88 -15.83 -18.35
N ILE A 427 34.38 -14.65 -18.72
CA ILE A 427 34.54 -13.41 -17.94
C ILE A 427 33.23 -12.97 -17.27
N THR A 428 32.10 -13.60 -17.57
CA THR A 428 30.79 -13.18 -17.05
C THR A 428 30.62 -13.67 -15.61
N THR A 429 30.49 -12.74 -14.67
CA THR A 429 30.43 -13.04 -13.23
C THR A 429 29.06 -12.79 -12.60
N ALA A 430 28.28 -11.88 -13.17
CA ALA A 430 26.97 -11.49 -12.68
C ALA A 430 26.00 -11.16 -13.81
N VAL A 431 24.72 -11.50 -13.60
CA VAL A 431 23.62 -11.17 -14.53
C VAL A 431 22.44 -10.57 -13.76
N ASN A 432 21.94 -9.43 -14.22
CA ASN A 432 20.86 -8.67 -13.60
C ASN A 432 19.78 -8.43 -14.65
N VAL A 433 18.57 -8.94 -14.43
CA VAL A 433 17.43 -8.75 -15.34
C VAL A 433 16.24 -8.22 -14.56
N THR A 434 15.72 -7.08 -14.99
CA THR A 434 14.51 -6.48 -14.43
C THR A 434 13.49 -6.22 -15.53
N GLN A 435 12.23 -6.55 -15.26
CA GLN A 435 11.09 -6.23 -16.11
C GLN A 435 10.03 -5.48 -15.29
N SER A 436 9.02 -4.91 -15.93
CA SER A 436 7.85 -4.37 -15.22
C SER A 436 7.00 -5.49 -14.62
N ALA A 437 6.35 -5.24 -13.48
CA ALA A 437 5.53 -6.24 -12.81
C ALA A 437 4.34 -6.67 -13.68
N ALA A 438 4.00 -7.96 -13.66
CA ALA A 438 2.83 -8.45 -14.36
C ALA A 438 1.54 -7.83 -13.80
N VAL A 439 0.60 -7.53 -14.70
CA VAL A 439 -0.72 -6.98 -14.40
C VAL A 439 -1.77 -7.90 -15.01
N ALA A 440 -2.70 -8.38 -14.19
CA ALA A 440 -3.80 -9.19 -14.68
C ALA A 440 -4.73 -8.35 -15.58
N ALA A 441 -5.11 -8.90 -16.73
CA ALA A 441 -6.05 -8.25 -17.62
C ALA A 441 -7.46 -8.28 -17.03
N VAL A 442 -8.15 -7.13 -17.03
CA VAL A 442 -9.52 -6.99 -16.53
C VAL A 442 -10.44 -6.69 -17.70
N ALA A 443 -11.47 -7.52 -17.90
CA ALA A 443 -12.46 -7.29 -18.94
C ALA A 443 -13.27 -6.03 -18.65
N GLY A 444 -13.44 -5.17 -19.66
CA GLY A 444 -14.41 -4.07 -19.59
C GLY A 444 -15.85 -4.59 -19.63
N THR A 445 -16.78 -3.85 -19.05
CA THR A 445 -18.22 -4.13 -19.17
C THR A 445 -18.80 -3.34 -20.34
N ALA A 446 -19.66 -4.00 -21.13
CA ALA A 446 -20.42 -3.32 -22.16
C ALA A 446 -21.41 -2.35 -21.51
N GLY A 447 -21.57 -1.17 -22.09
CA GLY A 447 -22.60 -0.22 -21.66
C GLY A 447 -23.99 -0.75 -22.00
N ILE A 448 -24.97 -0.39 -21.17
CA ILE A 448 -26.39 -0.71 -21.37
C ILE A 448 -27.12 0.61 -21.62
N ALA A 449 -27.84 0.71 -22.73
CA ALA A 449 -28.69 1.86 -23.01
C ALA A 449 -29.93 1.84 -22.13
N GLN A 450 -30.34 3.00 -21.62
CA GLN A 450 -31.63 3.16 -20.95
C GLN A 450 -32.76 2.74 -21.88
N VAL A 451 -33.71 1.97 -21.36
CA VAL A 451 -34.94 1.60 -22.06
C VAL A 451 -36.15 1.86 -21.17
N ASP A 452 -37.04 2.72 -21.64
CA ASP A 452 -38.32 3.03 -20.99
C ASP A 452 -39.46 2.55 -21.89
N THR A 453 -40.47 1.93 -21.32
CA THR A 453 -41.61 1.38 -22.05
C THR A 453 -42.86 2.20 -21.74
N LEU A 454 -43.45 2.79 -22.78
CA LEU A 454 -44.69 3.52 -22.69
C LEU A 454 -45.86 2.64 -23.16
N THR A 455 -46.88 2.48 -22.32
CA THR A 455 -48.05 1.64 -22.58
C THR A 455 -49.33 2.47 -22.57
N ILE A 456 -50.10 2.37 -23.66
CA ILE A 456 -51.43 2.95 -23.80
C ILE A 456 -52.48 1.89 -23.49
N GLY A 457 -53.30 2.16 -22.48
CA GLY A 457 -54.40 1.31 -22.02
C GLY A 457 -55.78 1.96 -22.19
N GLY A 458 -56.82 1.20 -21.88
CA GLY A 458 -58.21 1.68 -21.94
C GLY A 458 -58.82 1.68 -23.33
N THR A 459 -59.81 2.54 -23.57
CA THR A 459 -60.54 2.64 -24.86
C THR A 459 -60.32 4.02 -25.48
N PRO A 460 -59.37 4.15 -26.43
CA PRO A 460 -59.05 5.43 -27.06
C PRO A 460 -60.25 6.06 -27.75
N GLY A 461 -60.50 7.35 -27.50
CA GLY A 461 -61.53 8.14 -28.17
C GLY A 461 -60.93 9.06 -29.24
N ALA A 462 -61.72 9.37 -30.30
CA ALA A 462 -61.35 10.42 -31.24
C ALA A 462 -61.33 11.77 -30.50
N GLY A 463 -60.24 12.53 -30.63
CA GLY A 463 -60.03 13.78 -29.90
C GLY A 463 -59.31 13.63 -28.55
N ASP A 464 -59.02 12.41 -28.07
CA ASP A 464 -58.10 12.24 -26.95
C ASP A 464 -56.70 12.76 -27.34
N VAL A 465 -56.03 13.44 -26.42
CA VAL A 465 -54.66 13.93 -26.61
C VAL A 465 -53.71 13.10 -25.77
N LEU A 466 -52.86 12.33 -26.43
CA LEU A 466 -51.79 11.57 -25.78
C LEU A 466 -50.53 12.42 -25.77
N THR A 467 -49.83 12.48 -24.64
CA THR A 467 -48.60 13.26 -24.47
C THR A 467 -47.48 12.42 -23.86
N ALA A 468 -46.26 12.65 -24.33
CA ALA A 468 -45.02 12.17 -23.74
C ALA A 468 -44.02 13.32 -23.69
N THR A 469 -43.47 13.60 -22.52
CA THR A 469 -42.42 14.61 -22.33
C THR A 469 -41.09 13.90 -22.22
N VAL A 470 -40.19 14.10 -23.17
CA VAL A 470 -38.85 13.49 -23.18
C VAL A 470 -37.82 14.60 -23.02
N ASN A 471 -36.97 14.51 -21.99
CA ASN A 471 -35.99 15.53 -21.62
C ASN A 471 -36.58 16.95 -21.54
N GLY A 472 -37.79 17.07 -20.99
CA GLY A 472 -38.51 18.34 -20.85
C GLY A 472 -39.21 18.86 -22.12
N VAL A 473 -39.07 18.17 -23.26
CA VAL A 473 -39.78 18.52 -24.51
C VAL A 473 -41.04 17.69 -24.65
N VAL A 474 -42.19 18.34 -24.83
CA VAL A 474 -43.50 17.69 -24.94
C VAL A 474 -43.76 17.28 -26.39
N TYR A 475 -44.06 16.00 -26.59
CA TYR A 475 -44.56 15.43 -27.83
C TYR A 475 -46.01 15.01 -27.61
N SER A 476 -46.92 15.41 -28.50
CA SER A 476 -48.35 15.17 -28.33
C SER A 476 -49.02 14.78 -29.64
N VAL A 477 -50.03 13.91 -29.58
CA VAL A 477 -50.89 13.58 -30.71
C VAL A 477 -52.36 13.66 -30.28
N THR A 478 -53.17 14.36 -31.07
CA THR A 478 -54.63 14.30 -30.95
C THR A 478 -55.15 13.19 -31.84
N LEU A 479 -55.81 12.19 -31.25
CA LEU A 479 -56.21 10.98 -31.97
C LEU A 479 -57.33 11.28 -32.98
N THR A 480 -57.12 10.90 -34.23
CA THR A 480 -58.19 10.87 -35.24
C THR A 480 -59.04 9.61 -35.07
N ALA A 481 -60.23 9.57 -35.69
CA ALA A 481 -61.12 8.40 -35.64
C ALA A 481 -60.43 7.09 -36.09
N GLY A 482 -59.50 7.15 -37.05
CA GLY A 482 -58.72 5.99 -37.49
C GLY A 482 -57.62 5.57 -36.51
N GLN A 483 -57.02 6.52 -35.79
CA GLN A 483 -55.97 6.24 -34.80
C GLN A 483 -56.56 5.74 -33.47
N ALA A 484 -57.77 6.19 -33.12
CA ALA A 484 -58.53 5.73 -31.95
C ALA A 484 -59.17 4.33 -32.11
N ALA A 485 -59.05 3.70 -33.28
CA ALA A 485 -59.68 2.39 -33.56
C ALA A 485 -59.17 1.25 -32.65
N SER A 486 -57.97 1.38 -32.09
CA SER A 486 -57.40 0.44 -31.12
C SER A 486 -56.30 1.11 -30.29
N VAL A 487 -55.96 0.52 -29.14
CA VAL A 487 -54.80 0.95 -28.34
C VAL A 487 -53.48 0.85 -29.11
N THR A 488 -53.34 -0.14 -30.00
CA THR A 488 -52.13 -0.31 -30.82
C THR A 488 -51.96 0.81 -31.84
N THR A 489 -53.04 1.21 -32.52
CA THR A 489 -53.00 2.33 -33.48
C THR A 489 -52.83 3.69 -32.80
N ALA A 490 -53.33 3.84 -31.58
CA ALA A 490 -53.13 5.02 -30.76
C ALA A 490 -51.69 5.13 -30.25
N ALA A 491 -51.12 4.02 -29.76
CA ALA A 491 -49.71 3.93 -29.37
C ALA A 491 -48.77 4.17 -30.55
N ALA A 492 -49.08 3.62 -31.74
CA ALA A 492 -48.30 3.86 -32.95
C ALA A 492 -48.31 5.34 -33.38
N ALA A 493 -49.44 6.03 -33.20
CA ALA A 493 -49.56 7.46 -33.50
C ALA A 493 -48.69 8.31 -32.57
N LEU A 494 -48.66 8.00 -31.26
CA LEU A 494 -47.79 8.70 -30.30
C LEU A 494 -46.30 8.36 -30.52
N ALA A 495 -45.97 7.08 -30.76
CA ALA A 495 -44.61 6.64 -31.06
C ALA A 495 -44.02 7.38 -32.28
N ALA A 496 -44.83 7.54 -33.34
CA ALA A 496 -44.42 8.27 -34.55
C ALA A 496 -44.26 9.79 -34.33
N ALA A 497 -44.95 10.36 -33.32
CA ALA A 497 -44.85 11.78 -32.99
C ALA A 497 -43.59 12.12 -32.19
N ILE A 498 -42.98 11.15 -31.51
CA ILE A 498 -41.77 11.36 -30.70
C ILE A 498 -40.54 11.37 -31.62
N THR A 499 -39.95 12.56 -31.81
CA THR A 499 -38.74 12.76 -32.61
C THR A 499 -37.59 13.30 -31.76
N ALA A 500 -37.48 12.82 -30.52
CA ALA A 500 -36.47 13.28 -29.56
C ALA A 500 -35.04 12.93 -30.04
N PRO A 501 -34.12 13.90 -30.16
CA PRO A 501 -32.74 13.64 -30.55
C PRO A 501 -32.05 12.66 -29.60
N GLY A 502 -31.33 11.69 -30.15
CA GLY A 502 -30.58 10.71 -29.35
C GLY A 502 -31.45 9.62 -28.70
N ILE A 503 -32.73 9.52 -29.06
CA ILE A 503 -33.65 8.45 -28.62
C ILE A 503 -34.16 7.69 -29.85
N THR A 504 -34.10 6.37 -29.78
CA THR A 504 -34.71 5.48 -30.78
C THR A 504 -36.04 5.00 -30.24
N VAL A 505 -37.11 5.13 -31.03
CA VAL A 505 -38.46 4.65 -30.67
C VAL A 505 -38.77 3.37 -31.44
N SER A 506 -39.18 2.32 -30.75
CA SER A 506 -39.56 1.06 -31.38
C SER A 506 -40.97 1.12 -31.99
N ALA A 507 -41.26 0.19 -32.91
CA ALA A 507 -42.60 0.06 -33.45
C ALA A 507 -43.57 -0.38 -32.35
N ALA A 508 -44.75 0.27 -32.28
CA ALA A 508 -45.75 -0.06 -31.28
C ALA A 508 -46.39 -1.44 -31.53
N ALA A 509 -46.51 -2.24 -30.48
CA ALA A 509 -47.14 -3.55 -30.49
C ALA A 509 -48.03 -3.72 -29.26
N ALA A 510 -49.24 -4.24 -29.45
CA ALA A 510 -50.22 -4.50 -28.38
C ALA A 510 -50.47 -3.29 -27.43
N GLY A 511 -50.38 -2.07 -27.94
CA GLY A 511 -50.58 -0.85 -27.15
C GLY A 511 -49.33 -0.32 -26.44
N ALA A 512 -48.16 -0.95 -26.58
CA ALA A 512 -46.91 -0.48 -25.97
C ALA A 512 -45.82 -0.21 -27.02
N PHE A 513 -44.87 0.67 -26.67
CA PHE A 513 -43.64 0.90 -27.42
C PHE A 513 -42.52 1.31 -26.47
N THR A 514 -41.27 1.20 -26.92
CA THR A 514 -40.09 1.50 -26.10
C THR A 514 -39.33 2.70 -26.65
N LEU A 515 -38.79 3.51 -25.74
CA LEU A 515 -37.80 4.54 -26.03
C LEU A 515 -36.46 4.03 -25.52
N THR A 516 -35.46 4.02 -26.40
CA THR A 516 -34.11 3.55 -26.09
C THR A 516 -33.11 4.66 -26.34
N ALA A 517 -32.24 4.94 -25.37
CA ALA A 517 -31.13 5.86 -25.57
C ALA A 517 -30.25 5.36 -26.73
N ALA A 518 -29.93 6.23 -27.69
CA ALA A 518 -29.14 5.85 -28.85
C ALA A 518 -27.67 5.54 -28.50
N VAL A 519 -27.19 6.04 -27.36
CA VAL A 519 -25.83 5.80 -26.86
C VAL A 519 -25.90 5.25 -25.43
N PRO A 520 -25.37 4.05 -25.15
CA PRO A 520 -25.26 3.53 -23.78
C PRO A 520 -24.55 4.49 -22.83
N GLY A 521 -25.02 4.61 -21.60
CA GLY A 521 -24.50 5.57 -20.61
C GLY A 521 -25.16 6.96 -20.65
N THR A 522 -25.98 7.27 -21.66
CA THR A 522 -26.74 8.53 -21.69
C THR A 522 -28.13 8.35 -21.08
N ALA A 523 -28.37 9.03 -19.95
CA ALA A 523 -29.68 9.00 -19.29
C ALA A 523 -30.63 9.99 -19.97
N PHE A 524 -31.92 9.65 -20.00
CA PHE A 524 -33.01 10.55 -20.38
C PHE A 524 -34.15 10.46 -19.36
N THR A 525 -34.93 11.53 -19.26
CA THR A 525 -36.13 11.57 -18.42
C THR A 525 -37.37 11.51 -19.29
N ILE A 526 -38.37 10.75 -18.87
CA ILE A 526 -39.66 10.68 -19.54
C ILE A 526 -40.79 10.86 -18.52
N SER A 527 -41.86 11.50 -18.96
CA SER A 527 -43.15 11.51 -18.28
C SER A 527 -44.26 11.46 -19.31
N SER A 528 -45.43 10.97 -18.93
CA SER A 528 -46.54 10.78 -19.86
C SER A 528 -47.86 11.28 -19.30
N GLY A 529 -48.80 11.58 -20.18
CA GLY A 529 -50.10 12.11 -19.80
C GLY A 529 -51.16 11.91 -20.87
N VAL A 530 -52.43 11.98 -20.46
CA VAL A 530 -53.61 11.88 -21.33
C VAL A 530 -54.59 13.00 -20.99
N THR A 531 -55.09 13.67 -22.02
CA THR A 531 -56.28 14.52 -21.90
C THR A 531 -57.43 13.89 -22.68
N ILE A 532 -58.53 13.57 -21.99
CA ILE A 532 -59.67 12.85 -22.57
C ILE A 532 -60.54 13.82 -23.37
N GLY A 533 -60.82 13.47 -24.63
CA GLY A 533 -61.73 14.20 -25.50
C GLY A 533 -63.14 13.58 -25.43
N THR A 534 -63.40 12.57 -26.26
CA THR A 534 -64.70 11.87 -26.30
C THR A 534 -64.65 10.44 -25.75
N GLY A 535 -63.48 9.95 -25.30
CA GLY A 535 -63.33 8.65 -24.65
C GLY A 535 -63.82 8.66 -23.18
N THR A 536 -63.89 7.48 -22.54
CA THR A 536 -64.33 7.35 -21.13
C THR A 536 -63.28 6.75 -20.18
N GLY A 537 -62.07 6.40 -20.66
CA GLY A 537 -61.07 5.76 -19.78
C GLY A 537 -59.69 5.44 -20.39
N THR A 538 -59.18 6.23 -21.34
CA THR A 538 -57.82 6.06 -21.87
C THR A 538 -56.75 6.31 -20.81
N THR A 539 -55.77 5.44 -20.69
CA THR A 539 -54.64 5.59 -19.76
C THR A 539 -53.31 5.52 -20.47
N ASN A 540 -52.30 6.17 -19.90
CA ASN A 540 -50.93 6.14 -20.39
C ASN A 540 -50.01 5.91 -19.19
N THR A 541 -49.21 4.85 -19.24
CA THR A 541 -48.31 4.45 -18.15
C THR A 541 -46.91 4.32 -18.70
N ASP A 542 -45.95 4.89 -17.99
CA ASP A 542 -44.54 4.78 -18.28
C ASP A 542 -43.84 3.90 -17.24
N VAL A 543 -42.95 3.02 -17.70
CA VAL A 543 -42.20 2.10 -16.85
C VAL A 543 -40.74 2.11 -17.27
N HIS A 544 -39.86 2.38 -16.31
CA HIS A 544 -38.42 2.25 -16.49
C HIS A 544 -38.04 0.76 -16.53
N THR A 545 -37.69 0.25 -17.72
CA THR A 545 -37.49 -1.18 -17.93
C THR A 545 -36.03 -1.62 -17.93
N THR A 546 -35.09 -0.71 -18.17
CA THR A 546 -33.66 -1.02 -18.08
C THR A 546 -32.87 0.20 -17.61
N ALA A 547 -32.07 0.02 -16.56
CA ALA A 547 -31.22 1.05 -15.99
C ALA A 547 -30.06 1.42 -16.92
N ASN A 548 -29.75 2.72 -16.98
CA ASN A 548 -28.64 3.25 -17.76
C ASN A 548 -27.28 2.91 -17.14
N THR A 549 -26.40 2.25 -17.89
CA THR A 549 -25.03 1.95 -17.43
C THR A 549 -24.02 2.35 -18.50
N ALA A 550 -23.04 3.17 -18.12
CA ALA A 550 -21.95 3.56 -19.02
C ALA A 550 -20.97 2.41 -19.30
N VAL A 551 -20.27 2.47 -20.43
CA VAL A 551 -19.17 1.55 -20.73
C VAL A 551 -18.06 1.75 -19.69
N VAL A 552 -17.63 0.67 -19.05
CA VAL A 552 -16.43 0.68 -18.20
C VAL A 552 -15.28 0.09 -19.01
N ALA A 553 -14.26 0.91 -19.29
CA ALA A 553 -13.06 0.45 -19.98
C ALA A 553 -12.36 -0.65 -19.16
N GLY A 554 -11.91 -1.71 -19.83
CA GLY A 554 -11.08 -2.72 -19.20
C GLY A 554 -9.64 -2.23 -19.04
N THR A 555 -8.85 -3.01 -18.30
CA THR A 555 -7.40 -2.82 -18.19
C THR A 555 -6.70 -3.92 -18.96
N SER A 556 -5.84 -3.57 -19.92
CA SER A 556 -5.00 -4.54 -20.62
C SER A 556 -3.97 -5.13 -19.69
N GLY A 557 -3.74 -6.43 -19.78
CA GLY A 557 -2.75 -7.13 -18.96
C GLY A 557 -1.33 -6.93 -19.46
N LEU A 558 -0.39 -7.18 -18.56
CA LEU A 558 1.04 -7.27 -18.85
C LEU A 558 1.57 -8.58 -18.26
N ALA A 559 2.28 -9.37 -19.05
CA ALA A 559 2.98 -10.57 -18.62
C ALA A 559 4.49 -10.37 -18.71
N ASN A 560 5.23 -11.09 -17.86
CA ASN A 560 6.68 -11.12 -17.90
C ASN A 560 7.20 -12.10 -18.95
N GLY A 561 8.24 -11.72 -19.66
CA GLY A 561 8.99 -12.61 -20.55
C GLY A 561 9.90 -13.55 -19.76
N THR A 562 10.26 -14.70 -20.36
CA THR A 562 11.16 -15.68 -19.74
C THR A 562 12.59 -15.15 -19.66
N VAL A 563 13.32 -15.54 -18.62
CA VAL A 563 14.75 -15.23 -18.48
C VAL A 563 15.57 -16.52 -18.48
N THR A 564 16.48 -16.65 -19.43
CA THR A 564 17.39 -17.80 -19.56
C THR A 564 18.83 -17.33 -19.44
N ILE A 565 19.53 -17.79 -18.41
CA ILE A 565 20.94 -17.47 -18.14
C ILE A 565 21.73 -18.76 -18.21
N ALA A 566 22.75 -18.83 -19.07
CA ALA A 566 23.63 -19.99 -19.19
C ALA A 566 25.09 -19.55 -19.16
N ASP A 567 25.88 -20.13 -18.25
CA ASP A 567 27.32 -19.98 -18.25
C ASP A 567 27.96 -20.75 -19.42
N VAL A 568 29.11 -20.30 -19.92
CA VAL A 568 29.87 -21.02 -20.97
C VAL A 568 30.19 -22.46 -20.59
N ASN A 569 30.37 -22.73 -19.29
CA ASN A 569 30.66 -24.05 -18.74
C ASN A 569 29.42 -24.71 -18.12
N ALA A 570 28.21 -24.23 -18.39
CA ALA A 570 26.96 -24.76 -17.84
C ALA A 570 26.81 -26.29 -17.98
N GLY A 571 27.16 -26.83 -19.15
CA GLY A 571 27.10 -28.27 -19.43
C GLY A 571 28.40 -29.05 -19.12
N SER A 572 29.40 -28.41 -18.52
CA SER A 572 30.69 -29.06 -18.27
C SER A 572 30.66 -29.93 -17.02
N ALA A 573 31.11 -31.18 -17.16
CA ALA A 573 31.30 -32.11 -16.05
C ALA A 573 32.46 -31.75 -15.11
N THR A 574 33.38 -30.87 -15.54
CA THR A 574 34.66 -30.64 -14.83
C THR A 574 35.12 -29.18 -14.77
N LYS A 575 34.67 -28.32 -15.68
CA LYS A 575 35.10 -26.91 -15.68
C LYS A 575 34.22 -26.07 -14.77
N ALA A 576 34.83 -25.22 -13.97
CA ALA A 576 34.13 -24.22 -13.17
C ALA A 576 33.48 -23.16 -14.09
N ALA A 577 32.23 -22.82 -13.79
CA ALA A 577 31.51 -21.66 -14.30
C ALA A 577 32.02 -20.38 -13.63
N THR A 578 31.64 -19.23 -14.17
CA THR A 578 32.01 -17.91 -13.65
C THR A 578 30.82 -17.10 -13.16
N ILE A 579 29.60 -17.36 -13.64
CA ILE A 579 28.39 -16.69 -13.17
C ILE A 579 28.10 -17.11 -11.73
N ALA A 580 28.53 -16.30 -10.77
CA ALA A 580 28.38 -16.58 -9.35
C ALA A 580 27.15 -15.91 -8.72
N SER A 581 26.59 -14.91 -9.39
CA SER A 581 25.42 -14.17 -8.92
C SER A 581 24.41 -13.86 -10.02
N ALA A 582 23.13 -13.92 -9.68
CA ALA A 582 22.05 -13.47 -10.55
C ALA A 582 21.00 -12.66 -9.76
N THR A 583 20.44 -11.63 -10.39
CA THR A 583 19.32 -10.85 -9.85
C THR A 583 18.18 -10.80 -10.86
N LEU A 584 16.99 -11.25 -10.47
CA LEU A 584 15.79 -11.22 -11.31
C LEU A 584 14.68 -10.41 -10.61
N ALA A 585 14.11 -9.44 -11.31
CA ALA A 585 12.93 -8.71 -10.86
C ALA A 585 11.83 -8.81 -11.91
N ASN A 586 10.72 -9.46 -11.56
CA ASN A 586 9.61 -9.79 -12.45
C ASN A 586 10.05 -10.64 -13.66
N TYR A 587 9.73 -11.93 -13.67
CA TYR A 587 10.16 -12.85 -14.73
C TYR A 587 9.10 -13.92 -15.03
N GLY A 588 9.04 -14.35 -16.28
CA GLY A 588 8.05 -15.32 -16.77
C GLY A 588 8.30 -16.75 -16.29
N ALA A 589 7.28 -17.59 -16.36
CA ALA A 589 7.39 -19.02 -16.05
C ALA A 589 8.26 -19.75 -17.07
N GLY A 590 9.06 -20.72 -16.60
CA GLY A 590 10.04 -21.42 -17.43
C GLY A 590 11.39 -20.71 -17.52
N SER A 591 11.63 -19.71 -16.68
CA SER A 591 12.95 -19.08 -16.55
C SER A 591 13.97 -20.07 -16.00
N SER A 592 15.26 -19.91 -16.34
CA SER A 592 16.31 -20.83 -15.93
C SER A 592 17.67 -20.16 -15.75
N ILE A 593 18.45 -20.68 -14.80
CA ILE A 593 19.85 -20.33 -14.57
C ILE A 593 20.69 -21.62 -14.59
N SER A 594 21.67 -21.66 -15.48
CA SER A 594 22.58 -22.78 -15.64
C SER A 594 24.01 -22.34 -15.31
N SER A 595 24.45 -22.56 -14.08
CA SER A 595 25.79 -22.23 -13.61
C SER A 595 26.17 -23.05 -12.38
N ASN A 596 27.32 -23.71 -12.45
CA ASN A 596 27.90 -24.47 -11.33
C ASN A 596 28.65 -23.59 -10.30
N ALA A 597 28.68 -22.27 -10.51
CA ALA A 597 29.28 -21.29 -9.62
C ALA A 597 28.23 -20.45 -8.86
N LEU A 598 26.93 -20.63 -9.13
CA LEU A 598 25.86 -19.81 -8.58
C LEU A 598 25.79 -19.98 -7.05
N SER A 599 26.20 -18.94 -6.33
CA SER A 599 26.18 -18.90 -4.87
C SER A 599 25.27 -17.80 -4.32
N LYS A 600 24.86 -16.84 -5.17
CA LYS A 600 23.99 -15.72 -4.81
C LYS A 600 22.85 -15.56 -5.81
N LEU A 601 21.63 -15.50 -5.31
CA LEU A 601 20.43 -15.27 -6.11
C LEU A 601 19.57 -14.21 -5.43
N SER A 602 19.16 -13.18 -6.16
CA SER A 602 18.25 -12.15 -5.66
C SER A 602 16.98 -12.12 -6.50
N LEU A 603 15.81 -12.28 -5.89
CA LEU A 603 14.52 -12.35 -6.57
C LEU A 603 13.53 -11.32 -6.01
N SER A 604 12.77 -10.65 -6.88
CA SER A 604 11.77 -9.66 -6.46
C SER A 604 10.58 -9.57 -7.41
N GLY A 605 9.47 -9.02 -6.91
CA GLY A 605 8.27 -8.75 -7.70
C GLY A 605 7.46 -10.00 -8.06
N THR A 606 6.76 -9.97 -9.20
CA THR A 606 5.91 -11.07 -9.67
C THR A 606 6.71 -12.08 -10.48
N ALA A 607 6.84 -13.30 -9.98
CA ALA A 607 7.73 -14.31 -10.52
C ALA A 607 7.01 -15.57 -11.00
N GLY A 608 7.43 -16.07 -12.16
CA GLY A 608 7.13 -17.41 -12.65
C GLY A 608 8.11 -18.45 -12.09
N SER A 609 8.00 -19.70 -12.53
CA SER A 609 8.91 -20.77 -12.13
C SER A 609 10.36 -20.52 -12.58
N LEU A 610 11.31 -20.97 -11.77
CA LEU A 610 12.75 -20.83 -12.00
C LEU A 610 13.48 -22.17 -11.85
N ASN A 611 14.17 -22.60 -12.89
CA ASN A 611 15.01 -23.80 -12.86
C ASN A 611 16.47 -23.45 -12.63
N LEU A 612 17.13 -24.10 -11.68
CA LEU A 612 18.56 -24.05 -11.45
C LEU A 612 19.19 -25.37 -11.91
N THR A 613 20.30 -25.27 -12.63
CA THR A 613 21.02 -26.42 -13.19
C THR A 613 22.53 -26.18 -13.11
N SER A 614 23.27 -27.27 -13.00
CA SER A 614 24.73 -27.35 -13.01
C SER A 614 25.16 -28.64 -13.71
N GLY A 615 26.24 -28.57 -14.48
CA GLY A 615 26.81 -29.71 -15.20
C GLY A 615 27.85 -30.53 -14.43
N LEU A 616 28.31 -30.10 -13.25
CA LEU A 616 29.42 -30.78 -12.54
C LEU A 616 28.99 -32.15 -12.01
N THR A 617 29.93 -33.10 -12.05
CA THR A 617 29.75 -34.39 -11.36
C THR A 617 29.98 -34.28 -9.86
N THR A 618 30.83 -33.34 -9.45
CA THR A 618 31.14 -33.02 -8.05
C THR A 618 30.96 -31.54 -7.83
N GLU A 619 29.84 -31.17 -7.21
CA GLU A 619 29.51 -29.77 -6.95
C GLU A 619 30.39 -29.16 -5.88
N THR A 620 30.87 -27.94 -6.15
CA THR A 620 31.76 -27.20 -5.25
C THR A 620 31.01 -26.15 -4.42
N VAL A 621 29.95 -25.56 -4.98
CA VAL A 621 29.05 -24.67 -4.26
C VAL A 621 27.95 -25.50 -3.61
N LYS A 622 27.84 -25.43 -2.28
CA LYS A 622 26.85 -26.18 -1.50
C LYS A 622 25.89 -25.29 -0.72
N THR A 623 26.08 -23.99 -0.79
CA THR A 623 25.28 -22.99 -0.09
C THR A 623 24.79 -21.94 -1.06
N LEU A 624 23.48 -21.72 -1.07
CA LEU A 624 22.85 -20.65 -1.84
C LEU A 624 22.44 -19.52 -0.91
N ALA A 625 22.94 -18.31 -1.14
CA ALA A 625 22.41 -17.09 -0.53
C ALA A 625 21.27 -16.54 -1.40
N LEU A 626 20.03 -16.67 -0.92
CA LEU A 626 18.81 -16.26 -1.60
C LEU A 626 18.24 -14.98 -0.97
N THR A 627 18.26 -13.87 -1.69
CA THR A 627 17.63 -12.61 -1.23
C THR A 627 16.26 -12.46 -1.87
N LEU A 628 15.22 -12.21 -1.07
CA LEU A 628 13.84 -12.03 -1.53
C LEU A 628 13.31 -10.64 -1.17
N ASN A 629 12.65 -9.97 -2.11
CA ASN A 629 12.07 -8.64 -1.87
C ASN A 629 10.72 -8.47 -2.58
N GLY A 630 9.61 -8.64 -1.86
CA GLY A 630 8.29 -8.53 -2.45
C GLY A 630 8.01 -9.61 -3.49
N LEU A 631 8.61 -10.80 -3.32
CA LEU A 631 8.43 -11.92 -4.25
C LEU A 631 7.00 -12.45 -4.14
N SER A 632 6.35 -12.67 -5.28
CA SER A 632 4.98 -13.21 -5.40
C SER A 632 4.82 -14.01 -6.70
N GLY A 633 3.65 -14.59 -6.93
CA GLY A 633 3.35 -15.37 -8.14
C GLY A 633 3.53 -16.88 -7.96
N ALA A 634 3.71 -17.61 -9.06
CA ALA A 634 3.82 -19.08 -9.03
C ALA A 634 5.20 -19.57 -8.58
N ASN A 635 6.25 -18.78 -8.82
CA ASN A 635 7.63 -18.77 -8.30
C ASN A 635 8.29 -20.01 -7.64
N THR A 636 7.90 -21.24 -7.99
CA THR A 636 8.61 -22.46 -7.61
C THR A 636 10.02 -22.42 -8.16
N ILE A 637 11.01 -22.56 -7.27
CA ILE A 637 12.43 -22.70 -7.61
C ILE A 637 12.76 -24.19 -7.61
N THR A 638 13.35 -24.72 -8.68
CA THR A 638 13.74 -26.13 -8.78
C THR A 638 15.23 -26.23 -9.06
N ASP A 639 16.01 -26.74 -8.09
CA ASP A 639 17.38 -27.17 -8.33
C ASP A 639 17.38 -28.60 -8.87
N THR A 640 17.53 -28.71 -10.18
CA THR A 640 17.59 -29.99 -10.88
C THR A 640 18.90 -30.75 -10.63
N SER A 641 19.96 -30.04 -10.22
CA SER A 641 21.25 -30.65 -9.85
C SER A 641 21.24 -31.18 -8.42
N ASN A 642 20.25 -30.77 -7.63
CA ASN A 642 19.94 -31.29 -6.30
C ASN A 642 21.18 -31.36 -5.40
N HIS A 643 21.77 -30.20 -5.13
CA HIS A 643 23.11 -30.13 -4.56
C HIS A 643 23.32 -29.12 -3.45
N PHE A 644 22.43 -28.15 -3.25
CA PHE A 644 22.59 -27.19 -2.18
C PHE A 644 22.23 -27.86 -0.85
N THR A 645 23.21 -28.03 0.04
CA THR A 645 22.98 -28.57 1.38
C THR A 645 22.40 -27.52 2.33
N THR A 646 22.58 -26.24 2.01
CA THR A 646 22.14 -25.11 2.81
C THR A 646 21.55 -24.01 1.93
N ILE A 647 20.35 -23.56 2.27
CA ILE A 647 19.71 -22.39 1.65
C ILE A 647 19.63 -21.28 2.70
N ASN A 648 20.25 -20.13 2.41
CA ASN A 648 20.25 -18.97 3.29
C ASN A 648 19.35 -17.89 2.70
N VAL A 649 18.13 -17.77 3.22
CA VAL A 649 17.16 -16.77 2.78
C VAL A 649 17.32 -15.47 3.57
N THR A 650 17.36 -14.35 2.87
CA THR A 650 17.28 -13.00 3.45
C THR A 650 16.09 -12.26 2.86
N THR A 651 15.11 -11.90 3.69
CA THR A 651 14.03 -11.01 3.29
C THR A 651 14.49 -9.55 3.40
N ALA A 652 14.43 -8.83 2.28
CA ALA A 652 14.88 -7.46 2.20
C ALA A 652 13.78 -6.51 2.71
N THR A 653 13.34 -5.55 1.91
CA THR A 653 12.48 -4.43 2.34
C THR A 653 10.97 -4.72 2.33
N LYS A 654 10.55 -5.89 1.82
CA LYS A 654 9.13 -6.26 1.64
C LYS A 654 8.92 -7.74 1.91
N ASP A 655 7.76 -8.06 2.46
CA ASP A 655 7.32 -9.43 2.69
C ASP A 655 7.29 -10.21 1.38
N SER A 656 7.67 -11.48 1.44
CA SER A 656 7.82 -12.33 0.26
C SER A 656 7.08 -13.65 0.43
N THR A 657 6.39 -14.09 -0.62
CA THR A 657 5.78 -15.41 -0.71
C THR A 657 6.54 -16.25 -1.72
N LEU A 658 7.14 -17.34 -1.25
CA LEU A 658 7.79 -18.35 -2.07
C LEU A 658 6.89 -19.59 -2.15
N ALA A 659 6.55 -20.01 -3.37
CA ALA A 659 5.63 -21.12 -3.56
C ALA A 659 6.23 -22.43 -3.06
N ASN A 660 7.46 -22.73 -3.51
CA ASN A 660 8.23 -23.90 -3.10
C ASN A 660 9.71 -23.73 -3.49
N PHE A 661 10.59 -24.44 -2.79
CA PHE A 661 11.98 -24.68 -3.22
C PHE A 661 12.19 -26.19 -3.31
N VAL A 662 12.54 -26.68 -4.49
CA VAL A 662 12.74 -28.11 -4.76
C VAL A 662 14.23 -28.40 -4.82
N ASP A 663 14.75 -28.92 -3.70
CA ASP A 663 16.11 -29.45 -3.57
C ASP A 663 16.16 -30.42 -2.38
N THR A 664 16.18 -31.71 -2.70
CA THR A 664 16.23 -32.78 -1.68
C THR A 664 17.62 -32.95 -1.06
N ALA A 665 18.67 -32.28 -1.56
CA ALA A 665 19.97 -32.26 -0.88
C ALA A 665 20.00 -31.27 0.30
N ALA A 666 19.06 -30.33 0.36
CA ALA A 666 18.98 -29.35 1.43
C ALA A 666 18.74 -30.01 2.78
N THR A 667 19.60 -29.67 3.75
CA THR A 667 19.52 -30.15 5.14
C THR A 667 19.36 -29.00 6.14
N ALA A 668 19.65 -27.77 5.73
CA ALA A 668 19.48 -26.57 6.54
C ALA A 668 18.87 -25.42 5.72
N LEU A 669 17.93 -24.70 6.34
CA LEU A 669 17.33 -23.47 5.83
C LEU A 669 17.52 -22.39 6.89
N THR A 670 18.10 -21.26 6.52
CA THR A 670 18.11 -20.06 7.37
C THR A 670 17.23 -18.98 6.77
N VAL A 671 16.53 -18.23 7.62
CA VAL A 671 15.67 -17.10 7.25
C VAL A 671 16.07 -15.92 8.11
N ALA A 672 16.60 -14.87 7.49
CA ALA A 672 17.00 -13.64 8.14
C ALA A 672 16.40 -12.43 7.40
N GLY A 673 16.66 -11.23 7.90
CA GLY A 673 16.20 -9.99 7.27
C GLY A 673 15.24 -9.18 8.12
N SER A 674 14.49 -8.29 7.48
CA SER A 674 13.57 -7.35 8.15
C SER A 674 12.09 -7.61 7.89
N ASN A 675 11.76 -8.64 7.10
CA ASN A 675 10.41 -8.83 6.57
C ASN A 675 9.96 -10.30 6.63
N ALA A 676 8.65 -10.54 6.49
CA ALA A 676 8.11 -11.90 6.57
C ALA A 676 8.41 -12.72 5.30
N LEU A 677 8.67 -14.01 5.49
CA LEU A 677 8.71 -15.02 4.45
C LEU A 677 7.54 -15.99 4.64
N THR A 678 6.68 -16.10 3.63
CA THR A 678 5.69 -17.18 3.54
C THR A 678 6.17 -18.23 2.56
N MET A 679 6.31 -19.47 3.00
CA MET A 679 6.52 -20.64 2.12
C MET A 679 5.21 -21.42 2.01
N THR A 680 4.57 -21.41 0.83
CA THR A 680 3.29 -22.12 0.66
C THR A 680 3.46 -23.64 0.62
N SER A 681 4.67 -24.10 0.33
CA SER A 681 5.09 -25.49 0.42
C SER A 681 6.57 -25.56 0.74
N VAL A 682 6.94 -26.57 1.53
CA VAL A 682 8.32 -26.99 1.80
C VAL A 682 8.56 -28.42 1.32
N GLY A 683 7.59 -29.04 0.62
CA GLY A 683 7.65 -30.45 0.23
C GLY A 683 8.81 -30.78 -0.72
N GLY A 684 9.37 -29.78 -1.38
CA GLY A 684 10.58 -29.92 -2.19
C GLY A 684 11.88 -30.09 -1.38
N LEU A 685 11.86 -29.89 -0.06
CA LEU A 685 13.01 -29.95 0.86
C LEU A 685 12.94 -31.19 1.76
N SER A 686 12.70 -32.37 1.18
CA SER A 686 12.34 -33.59 1.94
C SER A 686 13.38 -34.06 2.98
N ASN A 687 14.66 -33.68 2.85
CA ASN A 687 15.74 -34.03 3.79
C ASN A 687 16.14 -32.88 4.73
N LEU A 688 15.35 -31.81 4.78
CA LEU A 688 15.59 -30.67 5.65
C LEU A 688 15.56 -31.12 7.12
N LYS A 689 16.62 -30.81 7.87
CA LYS A 689 16.77 -31.19 9.29
C LYS A 689 16.49 -30.03 10.22
N THR A 690 16.88 -28.83 9.81
CA THR A 690 16.86 -27.62 10.65
C THR A 690 16.35 -26.43 9.87
N ILE A 691 15.56 -25.59 10.55
CA ILE A 691 15.22 -24.24 10.13
C ILE A 691 15.68 -23.27 11.21
N THR A 692 16.35 -22.18 10.83
CA THR A 692 16.71 -21.11 11.76
C THR A 692 16.16 -19.77 11.28
N VAL A 693 15.43 -19.05 12.14
CA VAL A 693 14.89 -17.72 11.85
C VAL A 693 15.54 -16.69 12.77
N SER A 694 15.95 -15.54 12.22
CA SER A 694 16.68 -14.52 12.99
C SER A 694 16.40 -13.09 12.51
N GLY A 695 16.73 -12.11 13.36
CA GLY A 695 16.55 -10.69 13.06
C GLY A 695 15.09 -10.27 13.19
N ALA A 696 14.59 -9.46 12.26
CA ALA A 696 13.17 -9.07 12.21
C ALA A 696 12.35 -9.89 11.21
N ALA A 697 12.94 -10.95 10.64
CA ALA A 697 12.24 -11.83 9.73
C ALA A 697 11.24 -12.73 10.48
N GLY A 698 10.03 -12.86 9.94
CA GLY A 698 9.04 -13.86 10.35
C GLY A 698 8.97 -14.99 9.33
N LEU A 699 8.61 -16.20 9.75
CA LEU A 699 8.39 -17.35 8.88
C LEU A 699 6.96 -17.88 8.98
N THR A 700 6.29 -18.03 7.85
CA THR A 700 5.05 -18.83 7.73
C THR A 700 5.32 -20.07 6.89
N ALA A 701 5.22 -21.27 7.47
CA ALA A 701 5.44 -22.53 6.76
C ALA A 701 4.77 -23.73 7.45
N ASP A 702 4.33 -24.72 6.67
CA ASP A 702 3.92 -26.04 7.18
C ASP A 702 5.04 -27.06 6.95
N VAL A 703 5.71 -27.46 8.04
CA VAL A 703 6.81 -28.44 8.00
C VAL A 703 6.40 -29.80 8.54
N SER A 704 5.13 -29.98 8.92
CA SER A 704 4.66 -31.18 9.62
C SER A 704 4.78 -32.47 8.81
N ALA A 705 4.81 -32.36 7.48
CA ALA A 705 4.98 -33.50 6.57
C ALA A 705 6.45 -33.91 6.33
N LEU A 706 7.43 -33.11 6.77
CA LEU A 706 8.86 -33.40 6.57
C LEU A 706 9.35 -34.41 7.61
N THR A 707 9.72 -35.62 7.17
CA THR A 707 10.13 -36.69 8.10
C THR A 707 11.55 -36.55 8.66
N ALA A 708 12.36 -35.67 8.07
CA ALA A 708 13.76 -35.46 8.47
C ALA A 708 13.94 -34.27 9.43
N ILE A 709 12.92 -33.41 9.57
CA ILE A 709 13.05 -32.16 10.32
C ILE A 709 12.96 -32.42 11.81
N THR A 710 14.01 -32.05 12.54
CA THR A 710 14.09 -32.23 13.99
C THR A 710 13.94 -30.93 14.75
N ASP A 711 14.22 -29.79 14.13
CA ASP A 711 14.29 -28.51 14.82
C ASP A 711 13.87 -27.32 13.95
N VAL A 712 13.06 -26.43 14.53
CA VAL A 712 12.71 -25.10 14.00
C VAL A 712 13.00 -24.07 15.08
N ASN A 713 14.10 -23.32 14.90
CA ASN A 713 14.58 -22.38 15.89
C ASN A 713 14.42 -20.93 15.41
N ALA A 714 13.44 -20.22 15.95
CA ALA A 714 13.18 -18.81 15.74
C ALA A 714 13.53 -17.94 16.97
N ALA A 715 14.30 -18.46 17.94
CA ALA A 715 14.60 -17.75 19.19
C ALA A 715 15.35 -16.43 19.00
N ALA A 716 16.07 -16.28 17.88
CA ALA A 716 16.76 -15.04 17.51
C ALA A 716 15.89 -14.08 16.67
N SER A 717 14.60 -14.40 16.47
CA SER A 717 13.65 -13.60 15.71
C SER A 717 12.86 -12.63 16.59
N THR A 718 12.60 -11.45 16.05
CA THR A 718 11.66 -10.44 16.56
C THR A 718 10.41 -10.34 15.67
N GLY A 719 10.40 -11.04 14.52
CA GLY A 719 9.24 -11.13 13.63
C GLY A 719 8.27 -12.21 14.08
N ALA A 720 7.01 -12.11 13.65
CA ALA A 720 5.98 -13.11 13.93
C ALA A 720 6.19 -14.38 13.08
N ASN A 721 6.22 -15.54 13.73
CA ASN A 721 6.35 -16.84 13.06
C ASN A 721 5.03 -17.61 13.14
N THR A 722 4.63 -18.27 12.05
CA THR A 722 3.44 -19.13 11.99
C THR A 722 3.82 -20.47 11.40
N VAL A 723 4.12 -21.46 12.26
CA VAL A 723 4.70 -22.73 11.82
C VAL A 723 3.83 -23.92 12.23
N THR A 724 3.48 -24.77 11.27
CA THR A 724 2.85 -26.07 11.56
C THR A 724 3.93 -27.13 11.69
N VAL A 725 3.96 -27.86 12.81
CA VAL A 725 5.01 -28.85 13.12
C VAL A 725 4.42 -30.21 13.46
N ASN A 726 5.20 -31.26 13.22
CA ASN A 726 4.94 -32.57 13.82
C ASN A 726 5.54 -32.60 15.23
N ALA A 727 4.73 -32.31 16.24
CA ALA A 727 5.17 -32.22 17.63
C ALA A 727 5.67 -33.54 18.24
N THR A 728 5.54 -34.68 17.55
CA THR A 728 6.16 -35.94 17.98
C THR A 728 7.62 -36.07 17.57
N GLN A 729 8.10 -35.17 16.71
CA GLN A 729 9.42 -35.25 16.08
C GLN A 729 10.20 -33.93 16.18
N THR A 730 9.55 -32.82 15.88
CA THR A 730 10.19 -31.52 15.67
C THR A 730 10.11 -30.67 16.93
N THR A 731 11.24 -30.10 17.37
CA THR A 731 11.26 -29.02 18.37
C THR A 731 10.93 -27.69 17.72
N TYR A 732 10.34 -26.79 18.49
CA TYR A 732 10.14 -25.40 18.10
C TYR A 732 10.57 -24.48 19.24
N GLU A 733 11.35 -23.45 18.91
CA GLU A 733 11.65 -22.33 19.81
C GLU A 733 11.29 -21.00 19.16
N GLY A 734 10.33 -20.28 19.74
CA GLY A 734 9.89 -18.96 19.31
C GLY A 734 10.77 -17.82 19.81
N GLY A 735 10.59 -16.67 19.17
CA GLY A 735 11.34 -15.44 19.39
C GLY A 735 10.62 -14.47 20.32
N SER A 736 10.83 -13.16 20.10
CA SER A 736 10.12 -12.08 20.83
C SER A 736 8.95 -11.49 20.04
N GLY A 737 8.77 -11.89 18.78
CA GLY A 737 7.57 -11.62 18.00
C GLY A 737 6.38 -12.42 18.53
N VAL A 738 5.17 -12.13 18.05
CA VAL A 738 3.98 -12.94 18.37
C VAL A 738 3.97 -14.17 17.47
N ASP A 739 4.29 -15.31 18.04
CA ASP A 739 4.42 -16.57 17.33
C ASP A 739 3.13 -17.39 17.38
N THR A 740 2.91 -18.23 16.38
CA THR A 740 1.80 -19.17 16.29
C THR A 740 2.33 -20.52 15.86
N VAL A 741 2.19 -21.52 16.72
CA VAL A 741 2.58 -22.89 16.41
C VAL A 741 1.35 -23.75 16.26
N VAL A 742 1.24 -24.49 15.16
CA VAL A 742 0.12 -25.39 14.89
C VAL A 742 0.57 -26.84 15.06
N VAL A 743 -0.17 -27.62 15.85
CA VAL A 743 0.10 -29.03 16.11
C VAL A 743 -1.17 -29.86 16.00
N SER A 744 -1.06 -31.08 15.47
CA SER A 744 -2.18 -32.03 15.30
C SER A 744 -1.99 -33.35 16.03
N ALA A 745 -0.86 -33.54 16.72
CA ALA A 745 -0.52 -34.73 17.48
C ALA A 745 0.01 -34.36 18.88
N ALA A 746 -0.13 -35.29 19.83
CA ALA A 746 0.34 -35.12 21.20
C ALA A 746 1.85 -34.84 21.23
N ALA A 747 2.25 -33.70 21.78
CA ALA A 747 3.64 -33.27 21.79
C ALA A 747 4.53 -34.21 22.62
N THR A 748 5.60 -34.72 22.00
CA THR A 748 6.70 -35.42 22.70
C THR A 748 8.00 -34.60 22.67
N SER A 749 8.13 -33.72 21.68
CA SER A 749 9.17 -32.71 21.57
C SER A 749 8.76 -31.42 22.26
N LYS A 750 9.75 -30.61 22.69
CA LYS A 750 9.50 -29.30 23.31
C LYS A 750 9.03 -28.31 22.23
N ILE A 751 7.92 -27.64 22.52
CA ILE A 751 7.34 -26.56 21.72
C ILE A 751 7.28 -25.33 22.63
N ASP A 752 8.10 -24.33 22.32
CA ASP A 752 8.29 -23.14 23.12
C ASP A 752 7.88 -21.91 22.34
N GLY A 753 6.86 -21.17 22.80
CA GLY A 753 6.37 -19.96 22.15
C GLY A 753 7.37 -18.79 22.18
N GLY A 754 8.34 -18.80 23.09
CA GLY A 754 9.38 -17.79 23.18
C GLY A 754 9.08 -16.70 24.22
N ALA A 755 9.46 -15.46 23.90
CA ALA A 755 9.33 -14.28 24.76
C ALA A 755 8.26 -13.30 24.27
N GLY A 756 7.45 -13.68 23.28
CA GLY A 756 6.33 -12.90 22.80
C GLY A 756 5.29 -12.70 23.90
N SER A 757 4.46 -11.66 23.77
CA SER A 757 3.47 -11.31 24.80
C SER A 757 2.11 -11.99 24.62
N ALA A 758 1.92 -12.66 23.48
CA ALA A 758 0.65 -13.18 22.99
C ALA A 758 0.85 -14.44 22.14
N ASP A 759 1.86 -15.26 22.45
CA ASP A 759 2.20 -16.43 21.64
C ASP A 759 1.07 -17.45 21.65
N VAL A 760 0.77 -18.01 20.49
CA VAL A 760 -0.40 -18.87 20.24
C VAL A 760 0.03 -20.31 20.01
N ILE A 761 -0.55 -21.23 20.77
CA ILE A 761 -0.51 -22.67 20.48
C ILE A 761 -1.85 -23.11 19.90
N ASN A 762 -1.87 -23.46 18.61
CA ASN A 762 -3.04 -23.98 17.93
C ASN A 762 -3.07 -25.50 17.92
N LEU A 763 -4.08 -26.07 18.57
CA LEU A 763 -4.26 -27.49 18.81
C LEU A 763 -5.34 -28.06 17.88
N VAL A 764 -4.92 -28.51 16.71
CA VAL A 764 -5.81 -29.03 15.66
C VAL A 764 -6.09 -30.52 15.92
N GLY A 765 -7.04 -30.80 16.80
CA GLY A 765 -7.49 -32.15 17.11
C GLY A 765 -8.29 -32.25 18.39
N ALA A 766 -8.38 -33.45 18.98
CA ALA A 766 -9.11 -33.66 20.22
C ALA A 766 -8.31 -33.11 21.42
N GLY A 767 -8.86 -32.10 22.11
CA GLY A 767 -8.22 -31.41 23.23
C GLY A 767 -7.78 -32.37 24.35
N GLY A 768 -8.60 -33.35 24.72
CA GLY A 768 -8.27 -34.33 25.76
C GLY A 768 -7.10 -35.27 25.41
N THR A 769 -6.66 -35.27 24.15
CA THR A 769 -5.46 -36.00 23.69
C THR A 769 -4.26 -35.06 23.53
N LEU A 770 -4.48 -33.88 22.94
CA LEU A 770 -3.41 -32.91 22.66
C LEU A 770 -2.97 -32.15 23.90
N LEU A 771 -3.88 -31.93 24.86
CA LEU A 771 -3.67 -31.13 26.06
C LEU A 771 -3.92 -31.97 27.33
N THR A 772 -2.87 -32.68 27.73
CA THR A 772 -2.80 -33.49 28.96
C THR A 772 -1.68 -32.95 29.85
N ALA A 773 -1.58 -33.39 31.10
CA ALA A 773 -0.44 -32.99 31.96
C ALA A 773 0.93 -33.36 31.36
N ALA A 774 1.01 -34.49 30.63
CA ALA A 774 2.27 -34.93 30.01
C ALA A 774 2.62 -34.10 28.77
N THR A 775 1.65 -33.81 27.89
CA THR A 775 1.87 -33.01 26.68
C THR A 775 1.98 -31.52 27.02
N GLY A 776 1.18 -31.00 27.95
CA GLY A 776 1.23 -29.61 28.42
C GLY A 776 2.59 -29.23 29.01
N ALA A 777 3.28 -30.15 29.68
CA ALA A 777 4.66 -29.94 30.14
C ALA A 777 5.69 -29.75 29.00
N LYS A 778 5.31 -30.03 27.75
CA LYS A 778 6.12 -29.79 26.54
C LYS A 778 5.73 -28.52 25.80
N LEU A 779 4.57 -27.93 26.10
CA LEU A 779 4.07 -26.70 25.53
C LEU A 779 4.35 -25.57 26.52
N VAL A 780 5.37 -24.75 26.26
CA VAL A 780 5.84 -23.72 27.20
C VAL A 780 5.83 -22.34 26.58
N ASN A 781 5.70 -21.31 27.42
CA ASN A 781 5.71 -19.89 27.02
C ASN A 781 4.70 -19.56 25.92
N PHE A 782 3.46 -19.99 26.10
CA PHE A 782 2.32 -19.53 25.30
C PHE A 782 1.39 -18.71 26.17
N GLU A 783 0.76 -17.68 25.60
CA GLU A 783 -0.26 -16.88 26.27
C GLU A 783 -1.67 -17.18 25.74
N VAL A 784 -1.78 -17.80 24.56
CA VAL A 784 -3.06 -18.07 23.92
C VAL A 784 -3.17 -19.54 23.51
N VAL A 785 -4.25 -20.20 23.96
CA VAL A 785 -4.63 -21.52 23.43
C VAL A 785 -5.65 -21.32 22.31
N ASP A 786 -5.34 -21.83 21.13
CA ASP A 786 -6.22 -21.82 19.97
C ASP A 786 -6.74 -23.22 19.67
N ALA A 787 -8.07 -23.35 19.56
CA ALA A 787 -8.77 -24.58 19.23
C ALA A 787 -9.35 -24.56 17.80
N THR A 788 -8.86 -23.69 16.93
CA THR A 788 -9.26 -23.65 15.51
C THR A 788 -8.96 -24.99 14.84
N GLY A 789 -9.99 -25.64 14.29
CA GLY A 789 -9.94 -27.01 13.75
C GLY A 789 -9.91 -28.11 14.82
N GLY A 790 -9.94 -27.76 16.11
CA GLY A 790 -9.96 -28.67 17.25
C GLY A 790 -11.37 -29.06 17.70
N THR A 791 -11.45 -30.03 18.62
CA THR A 791 -12.70 -30.56 19.20
C THR A 791 -12.49 -31.03 20.65
N GLY A 792 -13.58 -31.17 21.41
CA GLY A 792 -13.55 -31.75 22.75
C GLY A 792 -13.06 -30.80 23.84
N VAL A 793 -12.53 -31.35 24.93
CA VAL A 793 -12.17 -30.60 26.13
C VAL A 793 -10.69 -30.22 26.13
N PHE A 794 -10.39 -28.94 26.25
CA PHE A 794 -9.07 -28.36 26.45
C PHE A 794 -8.94 -27.93 27.91
N ASP A 795 -8.25 -28.71 28.73
CA ASP A 795 -7.95 -28.34 30.11
C ASP A 795 -6.82 -27.30 30.15
N VAL A 796 -7.18 -26.03 30.25
CA VAL A 796 -6.23 -24.91 30.17
C VAL A 796 -5.29 -24.88 31.39
N SER A 797 -5.68 -25.50 32.49
CA SER A 797 -4.91 -25.49 33.74
C SER A 797 -3.61 -26.29 33.68
N VAL A 798 -3.42 -27.12 32.64
CA VAL A 798 -2.15 -27.83 32.40
C VAL A 798 -1.06 -26.94 31.82
N LEU A 799 -1.41 -25.72 31.38
CA LEU A 799 -0.49 -24.70 30.89
C LEU A 799 -0.37 -23.55 31.90
N THR A 800 0.73 -22.83 31.83
CA THR A 800 1.00 -21.66 32.68
C THR A 800 1.06 -20.39 31.84
N GLY A 801 0.59 -19.27 32.38
CA GLY A 801 0.73 -17.96 31.71
C GLY A 801 -0.34 -17.64 30.66
N ILE A 802 -1.35 -18.51 30.48
CA ILE A 802 -2.44 -18.29 29.53
C ILE A 802 -3.26 -17.04 29.92
N LYS A 803 -3.39 -16.13 28.95
CA LYS A 803 -4.16 -14.87 29.02
C LYS A 803 -5.38 -14.91 28.09
N GLY A 804 -5.39 -15.79 27.10
CA GLY A 804 -6.51 -15.94 26.17
C GLY A 804 -6.75 -17.37 25.72
N VAL A 805 -8.00 -17.65 25.38
CA VAL A 805 -8.39 -18.83 24.60
C VAL A 805 -9.12 -18.35 23.35
N GLN A 806 -8.94 -19.05 22.23
CA GLN A 806 -9.59 -18.66 21.00
C GLN A 806 -10.03 -19.85 20.15
N VAL A 807 -11.01 -19.61 19.27
CA VAL A 807 -11.49 -20.59 18.29
C VAL A 807 -11.96 -19.89 17.03
N GLY A 808 -11.49 -20.36 15.88
CA GLY A 808 -12.00 -20.01 14.55
C GLY A 808 -13.09 -20.97 14.11
N VAL A 809 -12.90 -21.62 12.95
CA VAL A 809 -13.74 -22.74 12.50
C VAL A 809 -13.34 -23.98 13.30
N ASP A 810 -14.26 -24.63 13.98
CA ASP A 810 -14.06 -25.83 14.78
C ASP A 810 -13.96 -27.12 13.95
N GLY A 811 -13.43 -28.19 14.53
CA GLY A 811 -13.20 -29.48 13.84
C GLY A 811 -14.45 -30.35 13.64
N GLY A 812 -15.66 -29.76 13.68
CA GLY A 812 -16.92 -30.47 13.49
C GLY A 812 -17.55 -31.05 14.76
N SER A 813 -17.14 -30.61 15.95
CA SER A 813 -17.76 -30.97 17.23
C SER A 813 -17.52 -29.87 18.26
N ALA A 814 -18.30 -29.89 19.35
CA ALA A 814 -18.21 -28.89 20.42
C ALA A 814 -16.79 -28.76 20.98
N VAL A 815 -16.42 -27.52 21.34
CA VAL A 815 -15.15 -27.16 21.96
C VAL A 815 -15.44 -26.67 23.38
N THR A 816 -14.72 -27.22 24.36
CA THR A 816 -14.82 -26.81 25.76
C THR A 816 -13.46 -26.39 26.28
N PHE A 817 -13.29 -25.14 26.68
CA PHE A 817 -12.15 -24.69 27.48
C PHE A 817 -12.48 -24.89 28.96
N ALA A 818 -11.82 -25.83 29.62
CA ALA A 818 -12.06 -26.18 31.01
C ALA A 818 -10.95 -25.64 31.93
N ASN A 819 -11.29 -25.43 33.21
CA ASN A 819 -10.39 -24.96 34.25
C ASN A 819 -9.64 -23.66 33.88
N VAL A 820 -10.33 -22.75 33.20
CA VAL A 820 -9.73 -21.49 32.76
C VAL A 820 -9.52 -20.56 33.95
N ALA A 821 -8.35 -19.91 34.03
CA ALA A 821 -8.06 -18.96 35.09
C ALA A 821 -8.90 -17.67 34.95
N ALA A 822 -9.28 -17.07 36.07
CA ALA A 822 -9.99 -15.79 36.07
C ALA A 822 -9.19 -14.71 35.32
N GLY A 823 -9.89 -13.87 34.54
CA GLY A 823 -9.29 -12.82 33.72
C GLY A 823 -8.79 -13.27 32.34
N THR A 824 -8.88 -14.55 31.99
CA THR A 824 -8.56 -15.05 30.64
C THR A 824 -9.64 -14.62 29.65
N SER A 825 -9.26 -14.09 28.48
CA SER A 825 -10.24 -13.71 27.44
C SER A 825 -10.68 -14.91 26.58
N LEU A 826 -11.89 -14.85 26.02
CA LEU A 826 -12.34 -15.75 24.96
C LEU A 826 -12.47 -14.97 23.64
N SER A 827 -11.81 -15.44 22.57
CA SER A 827 -11.92 -14.86 21.23
C SER A 827 -12.55 -15.85 20.24
N LEU A 828 -13.61 -15.43 19.56
CA LEU A 828 -14.26 -16.22 18.50
C LEU A 828 -13.95 -15.58 17.15
N LEU A 829 -13.05 -16.20 16.37
CA LEU A 829 -12.43 -15.58 15.19
C LEU A 829 -13.22 -15.80 13.89
N ALA A 830 -14.02 -16.86 13.83
CA ALA A 830 -14.89 -17.23 12.72
C ALA A 830 -16.16 -17.90 13.25
N ASN A 831 -17.12 -18.24 12.37
CA ASN A 831 -18.35 -18.93 12.77
C ASN A 831 -18.02 -20.37 13.25
N PRO A 832 -18.14 -20.68 14.55
CA PRO A 832 -18.04 -22.06 15.03
C PRO A 832 -19.29 -22.82 14.61
N THR A 833 -19.10 -24.02 14.08
CA THR A 833 -20.23 -24.85 13.66
C THR A 833 -20.91 -25.56 14.83
N HIS A 834 -20.29 -25.59 16.01
CA HIS A 834 -20.80 -26.22 17.23
C HIS A 834 -20.68 -25.31 18.46
N LEU A 835 -21.25 -25.77 19.59
CA LEU A 835 -21.20 -25.07 20.86
C LEU A 835 -19.77 -24.86 21.34
N VAL A 836 -19.46 -23.61 21.70
CA VAL A 836 -18.21 -23.26 22.40
C VAL A 836 -18.53 -23.06 23.88
N THR A 837 -17.87 -23.81 24.74
CA THR A 837 -18.03 -23.73 26.20
C THR A 837 -16.76 -23.17 26.83
N TYR A 838 -16.92 -22.20 27.72
CA TYR A 838 -15.87 -21.62 28.54
C TYR A 838 -16.22 -21.89 30.01
N GLY A 839 -15.31 -22.55 30.73
CA GLY A 839 -15.53 -22.95 32.12
C GLY A 839 -14.37 -22.50 33.01
N LEU A 840 -14.67 -21.64 33.99
CA LEU A 840 -13.68 -21.18 34.97
C LEU A 840 -13.20 -22.31 35.89
N LYS A 841 -11.96 -22.18 36.36
CA LYS A 841 -11.38 -23.06 37.39
C LYS A 841 -12.04 -22.88 38.75
N ALA A 842 -12.43 -21.66 39.08
CA ALA A 842 -13.10 -21.29 40.32
C ALA A 842 -14.17 -20.26 40.00
N ASP A 843 -15.36 -20.50 40.54
CA ASP A 843 -16.55 -19.66 40.41
C ASP A 843 -16.66 -18.77 41.66
N THR A 844 -16.78 -17.45 41.45
CA THR A 844 -16.96 -16.43 42.47
C THR A 844 -18.10 -15.49 42.08
N ALA A 845 -18.72 -14.83 43.06
CA ALA A 845 -19.85 -13.92 42.81
C ALA A 845 -19.48 -12.58 42.10
N THR A 846 -18.27 -12.46 41.55
CA THR A 846 -17.74 -11.24 40.92
C THR A 846 -16.94 -11.54 39.66
N ASP A 847 -17.21 -12.67 39.00
CA ASP A 847 -16.41 -13.11 37.86
C ASP A 847 -16.65 -12.23 36.63
N SER A 848 -15.59 -12.13 35.81
CA SER A 848 -15.63 -11.34 34.58
C SER A 848 -14.89 -12.00 33.43
N ILE A 849 -15.36 -11.73 32.22
CA ILE A 849 -14.74 -12.20 30.97
C ILE A 849 -14.63 -11.07 29.95
N GLN A 850 -13.58 -11.12 29.14
CA GLN A 850 -13.49 -10.39 27.88
C GLN A 850 -13.81 -11.36 26.73
N LEU A 851 -14.91 -11.11 26.02
CA LEU A 851 -15.37 -11.86 24.85
C LEU A 851 -15.12 -11.04 23.58
N ASN A 852 -14.23 -11.50 22.71
CA ASN A 852 -13.92 -10.86 21.44
C ASN A 852 -14.62 -11.62 20.31
N LEU A 853 -15.38 -10.91 19.47
CA LEU A 853 -16.13 -11.49 18.37
C LEU A 853 -15.57 -10.97 17.05
N GLY A 854 -15.15 -11.90 16.19
CA GLY A 854 -14.56 -11.61 14.88
C GLY A 854 -13.20 -10.94 14.93
N THR A 855 -12.74 -10.55 13.75
CA THR A 855 -11.49 -9.82 13.53
C THR A 855 -11.76 -8.51 12.80
N SER A 856 -10.79 -7.61 12.74
CA SER A 856 -10.91 -6.38 11.93
C SER A 856 -11.05 -6.62 10.41
N LYS A 857 -10.91 -7.86 9.95
CA LYS A 857 -10.92 -8.26 8.53
C LYS A 857 -12.17 -9.04 8.12
N THR A 858 -13.05 -9.39 9.06
CA THR A 858 -14.24 -10.20 8.81
C THR A 858 -15.50 -9.35 8.89
N ALA A 859 -16.37 -9.40 7.87
CA ALA A 859 -17.70 -8.79 7.93
C ALA A 859 -18.70 -9.79 8.53
N GLY A 860 -19.50 -9.36 9.51
CA GLY A 860 -20.64 -10.06 10.12
C GLY A 860 -20.54 -11.58 10.31
N ILE A 861 -20.26 -12.04 11.53
CA ILE A 861 -20.18 -13.46 11.89
C ILE A 861 -21.40 -13.89 12.72
N ASN A 862 -22.05 -15.00 12.36
CA ASN A 862 -23.16 -15.56 13.11
C ASN A 862 -22.73 -16.78 13.93
N PHE A 863 -22.55 -16.62 15.25
CA PHE A 863 -22.23 -17.66 16.22
C PHE A 863 -23.49 -18.43 16.67
N ALA A 864 -24.22 -19.01 15.70
CA ALA A 864 -25.56 -19.57 15.89
C ALA A 864 -25.61 -20.81 16.81
N SER A 865 -24.53 -21.60 16.86
CA SER A 865 -24.45 -22.82 17.67
C SER A 865 -24.30 -22.56 19.18
N GLY A 866 -24.22 -21.29 19.57
CA GLY A 866 -24.22 -20.82 20.94
C GLY A 866 -22.83 -20.76 21.57
N VAL A 867 -22.72 -19.89 22.58
CA VAL A 867 -21.55 -19.73 23.44
C VAL A 867 -22.03 -19.88 24.88
N SER A 868 -21.47 -20.82 25.63
CA SER A 868 -21.75 -21.02 27.05
C SER A 868 -20.55 -20.54 27.85
N ILE A 869 -20.70 -19.45 28.61
CA ILE A 869 -19.57 -18.86 29.37
C ILE A 869 -19.56 -19.18 30.87
N GLY A 870 -20.65 -19.78 31.39
CA GLY A 870 -20.74 -20.39 32.72
C GLY A 870 -20.47 -19.48 33.92
N SER A 871 -21.50 -19.21 34.74
CA SER A 871 -21.40 -18.48 36.03
C SER A 871 -20.59 -17.16 35.98
N ILE A 872 -20.69 -16.36 34.93
CA ILE A 872 -20.03 -15.06 34.80
C ILE A 872 -21.00 -13.92 35.10
N GLU A 873 -20.69 -13.05 36.07
CA GLU A 873 -21.53 -11.88 36.36
C GLU A 873 -21.30 -10.70 35.39
N THR A 874 -20.06 -10.45 34.98
CA THR A 874 -19.68 -9.32 34.11
C THR A 874 -19.11 -9.76 32.78
N VAL A 875 -19.81 -9.48 31.68
CA VAL A 875 -19.37 -9.83 30.33
C VAL A 875 -19.01 -8.57 29.56
N ASN A 876 -17.73 -8.43 29.23
CA ASN A 876 -17.24 -7.38 28.32
C ASN A 876 -17.16 -7.97 26.91
N ILE A 877 -17.84 -7.36 25.94
CA ILE A 877 -17.90 -7.83 24.55
C ILE A 877 -17.24 -6.80 23.64
N ALA A 878 -16.32 -7.25 22.80
CA ALA A 878 -15.77 -6.48 21.70
C ALA A 878 -16.25 -7.07 20.37
N SER A 879 -17.14 -6.35 19.67
CA SER A 879 -17.65 -6.73 18.34
C SER A 879 -16.77 -6.14 17.25
N ASN A 880 -15.87 -6.96 16.72
CA ASN A 880 -14.89 -6.56 15.71
C ASN A 880 -15.41 -6.90 14.31
N GLY A 881 -15.03 -6.08 13.33
CA GLY A 881 -15.35 -6.33 11.93
C GLY A 881 -14.79 -5.26 11.00
N THR A 882 -15.06 -5.41 9.71
CA THR A 882 -14.68 -4.44 8.69
C THR A 882 -15.59 -3.22 8.73
N VAL A 883 -14.99 -2.03 8.71
CA VAL A 883 -15.70 -0.76 8.58
C VAL A 883 -15.36 -0.09 7.26
N THR A 884 -16.38 0.41 6.58
CA THR A 884 -16.20 1.22 5.36
C THR A 884 -16.75 2.61 5.64
N SER A 885 -15.90 3.64 5.48
CA SER A 885 -16.27 5.03 5.75
C SER A 885 -16.85 5.27 7.16
N GLY A 886 -16.36 4.51 8.14
CA GLY A 886 -16.82 4.61 9.53
C GLY A 886 -18.19 4.00 9.79
N VAL A 887 -18.73 3.18 8.87
CA VAL A 887 -19.96 2.40 9.06
C VAL A 887 -19.63 0.92 9.04
N SER A 888 -20.25 0.17 9.95
CA SER A 888 -20.18 -1.29 10.01
C SER A 888 -20.66 -1.91 8.69
N THR A 889 -19.97 -2.94 8.21
CA THR A 889 -20.29 -3.60 6.92
C THR A 889 -21.10 -4.88 7.07
N GLY A 890 -21.35 -5.32 8.31
CA GLY A 890 -22.12 -6.50 8.63
C GLY A 890 -22.64 -6.47 10.07
N THR A 891 -23.03 -7.62 10.60
CA THR A 891 -23.53 -7.76 11.98
C THR A 891 -23.06 -9.07 12.57
N ASN A 892 -22.33 -8.99 13.67
CA ASN A 892 -22.03 -10.15 14.49
C ASN A 892 -23.30 -10.56 15.25
N THR A 893 -23.60 -11.85 15.29
CA THR A 893 -24.74 -12.38 16.06
C THR A 893 -24.24 -13.48 16.97
N VAL A 894 -24.49 -13.38 18.28
CA VAL A 894 -24.06 -14.39 19.25
C VAL A 894 -25.22 -14.80 20.15
N ALA A 895 -25.41 -16.11 20.33
CA ALA A 895 -26.32 -16.66 21.33
C ALA A 895 -25.52 -17.01 22.59
N LEU A 896 -25.59 -16.16 23.62
CA LEU A 896 -24.87 -16.33 24.88
C LEU A 896 -25.78 -16.99 25.91
N THR A 897 -25.34 -18.12 26.47
CA THR A 897 -26.05 -18.83 27.54
C THR A 897 -25.23 -18.76 28.82
N ASP A 898 -25.73 -18.00 29.79
CA ASP A 898 -25.24 -17.98 31.17
C ASP A 898 -26.27 -17.29 32.05
N THR A 899 -26.73 -17.94 33.13
CA THR A 899 -27.76 -17.38 34.02
C THR A 899 -27.22 -16.37 35.04
N ALA A 900 -25.91 -16.29 35.25
CA ALA A 900 -25.29 -15.42 36.26
C ALA A 900 -25.06 -13.97 35.77
N VAL A 901 -25.16 -13.71 34.46
CA VAL A 901 -24.87 -12.38 33.90
C VAL A 901 -25.77 -11.31 34.51
N THR A 902 -25.14 -10.33 35.16
CA THR A 902 -25.79 -9.14 35.74
C THR A 902 -25.30 -7.83 35.12
N LYS A 903 -24.14 -7.83 34.47
CA LYS A 903 -23.56 -6.66 33.79
C LYS A 903 -23.02 -7.00 32.40
N LEU A 904 -23.39 -6.16 31.43
CA LEU A 904 -22.87 -6.18 30.07
C LEU A 904 -22.11 -4.89 29.77
N VAL A 905 -20.93 -5.01 29.16
CA VAL A 905 -20.21 -3.89 28.54
C VAL A 905 -19.95 -4.25 27.09
N VAL A 906 -20.34 -3.41 26.14
CA VAL A 906 -20.26 -3.68 24.70
C VAL A 906 -19.49 -2.57 24.01
N THR A 907 -18.50 -2.99 23.23
CA THR A 907 -17.61 -2.12 22.45
C THR A 907 -17.46 -2.68 21.04
N GLY A 908 -16.89 -1.88 20.14
CA GLY A 908 -16.42 -2.36 18.84
C GLY A 908 -17.02 -1.64 17.65
N ALA A 909 -16.48 -1.99 16.49
CA ALA A 909 -16.73 -1.29 15.23
C ALA A 909 -17.85 -1.93 14.39
N GLU A 910 -18.16 -3.21 14.65
CA GLU A 910 -19.17 -3.96 13.92
C GLU A 910 -20.47 -4.06 14.73
N SER A 911 -21.61 -4.00 14.06
CA SER A 911 -22.92 -4.19 14.70
C SER A 911 -22.99 -5.55 15.41
N LEU A 912 -23.71 -5.62 16.53
CA LEU A 912 -23.86 -6.81 17.36
C LEU A 912 -25.33 -7.09 17.65
N THR A 913 -25.77 -8.32 17.41
CA THR A 913 -27.02 -8.88 17.93
C THR A 913 -26.72 -9.91 18.99
N LEU A 914 -27.10 -9.63 20.24
CA LEU A 914 -26.90 -10.51 21.38
C LEU A 914 -28.20 -11.21 21.75
N ASN A 915 -28.21 -12.54 21.61
CA ASN A 915 -29.33 -13.44 21.92
C ASN A 915 -28.99 -14.32 23.14
N GLY A 916 -30.00 -15.00 23.71
CA GLY A 916 -29.81 -16.08 24.70
C GLY A 916 -29.88 -15.64 26.17
N LEU A 917 -29.70 -14.36 26.48
CA LEU A 917 -29.78 -13.81 27.85
C LEU A 917 -31.21 -13.47 28.29
N THR A 918 -32.15 -14.40 28.09
CA THR A 918 -33.58 -14.14 28.33
C THR A 918 -33.99 -14.32 29.80
N SER A 919 -33.29 -15.14 30.58
CA SER A 919 -33.67 -15.43 31.98
C SER A 919 -32.77 -14.76 33.03
N ASN A 920 -32.05 -13.71 32.63
CA ASN A 920 -31.03 -13.03 33.44
C ASN A 920 -31.56 -11.87 34.25
N THR A 921 -30.92 -11.51 35.36
CA THR A 921 -31.23 -10.29 36.13
C THR A 921 -30.23 -9.17 35.81
N ILE A 922 -30.18 -8.75 34.55
CA ILE A 922 -29.23 -7.72 34.10
C ILE A 922 -29.60 -6.38 34.74
N THR A 923 -28.64 -5.79 35.44
CA THR A 923 -28.76 -4.49 36.11
C THR A 923 -28.08 -3.37 35.34
N THR A 924 -27.06 -3.70 34.53
CA THR A 924 -26.25 -2.71 33.80
C THR A 924 -25.95 -3.19 32.39
N VAL A 925 -26.23 -2.35 31.40
CA VAL A 925 -25.82 -2.49 30.00
C VAL A 925 -25.08 -1.21 29.59
N ASP A 926 -23.79 -1.31 29.35
CA ASP A 926 -22.95 -0.21 28.88
C ASP A 926 -22.51 -0.48 27.44
N ALA A 927 -23.20 0.13 26.48
CA ALA A 927 -22.89 0.10 25.06
C ALA A 927 -22.23 1.42 24.59
N THR A 928 -21.61 2.17 25.49
CA THR A 928 -20.99 3.47 25.15
C THR A 928 -19.80 3.35 24.21
N GLY A 929 -19.15 2.17 24.15
CA GLY A 929 -18.04 1.88 23.25
C GLY A 929 -18.43 1.36 21.86
N VAL A 930 -19.73 1.29 21.53
CA VAL A 930 -20.21 0.91 20.20
C VAL A 930 -19.97 2.07 19.22
N ALA A 931 -19.30 1.78 18.11
CA ALA A 931 -18.93 2.79 17.12
C ALA A 931 -20.15 3.44 16.45
N LYS A 932 -19.96 4.67 15.98
CA LYS A 932 -20.99 5.41 15.22
C LYS A 932 -21.44 4.60 14.01
N GLY A 933 -22.76 4.49 13.80
CA GLY A 933 -23.33 3.74 12.67
C GLY A 933 -23.36 2.22 12.85
N ALA A 934 -22.67 1.66 13.86
CA ALA A 934 -22.88 0.28 14.28
C ALA A 934 -24.13 0.20 15.18
N THR A 935 -24.81 -0.95 15.14
CA THR A 935 -26.02 -1.19 15.93
C THR A 935 -25.76 -2.26 16.97
N PHE A 936 -26.06 -1.97 18.24
CA PHE A 936 -26.15 -2.99 19.27
C PHE A 936 -27.60 -3.35 19.54
N THR A 937 -27.95 -4.61 19.30
CA THR A 937 -29.28 -5.17 19.52
C THR A 937 -29.25 -6.14 20.69
N LEU A 938 -30.11 -5.88 21.67
CA LEU A 938 -30.29 -6.72 22.85
C LEU A 938 -31.78 -6.91 23.14
N THR A 939 -32.20 -8.17 23.22
CA THR A 939 -33.52 -8.56 23.74
C THR A 939 -33.31 -9.36 25.02
N THR A 940 -33.76 -8.84 26.16
CA THR A 940 -33.66 -9.52 27.46
C THR A 940 -35.05 -9.66 28.08
N ALA A 941 -35.32 -10.76 28.77
CA ALA A 941 -36.67 -11.03 29.32
C ALA A 941 -36.81 -10.74 30.82
N ALA A 942 -35.77 -10.21 31.48
CA ALA A 942 -35.87 -9.74 32.86
C ALA A 942 -34.90 -8.58 33.13
N THR A 943 -35.45 -7.38 33.24
CA THR A 943 -34.80 -6.27 33.95
C THR A 943 -34.81 -6.63 35.44
N ALA A 944 -33.70 -6.38 36.14
CA ALA A 944 -33.53 -6.78 37.54
C ALA A 944 -34.70 -6.36 38.45
N ILE A 945 -34.87 -7.03 39.60
CA ILE A 945 -35.88 -6.72 40.63
C ILE A 945 -35.80 -5.23 41.09
N ALA A 946 -34.68 -4.55 40.83
CA ALA A 946 -34.41 -3.14 41.15
C ALA A 946 -34.43 -2.17 39.93
N GLY A 947 -34.66 -2.65 38.70
CA GLY A 947 -34.50 -1.88 37.45
C GLY A 947 -33.09 -1.97 36.85
N ALA A 948 -32.96 -1.73 35.55
CA ALA A 948 -31.72 -1.75 34.77
C ALA A 948 -31.27 -0.35 34.35
N THR A 949 -29.95 -0.15 34.26
CA THR A 949 -29.35 1.04 33.64
C THR A 949 -28.76 0.65 32.29
N VAL A 950 -29.23 1.27 31.21
CA VAL A 950 -28.76 1.05 29.84
C VAL A 950 -28.17 2.34 29.30
N THR A 951 -26.93 2.30 28.83
CA THR A 951 -26.23 3.48 28.31
C THR A 951 -25.62 3.20 26.95
N ALA A 952 -25.76 4.15 26.02
CA ALA A 952 -25.13 4.12 24.69
C ALA A 952 -24.68 5.54 24.30
N ALA A 953 -23.64 5.65 23.48
CA ALA A 953 -23.08 6.94 23.06
C ALA A 953 -23.35 7.24 21.58
N SER A 954 -22.40 6.96 20.70
CA SER A 954 -22.47 7.38 19.29
C SER A 954 -23.08 6.32 18.36
N GLY A 955 -23.12 5.06 18.77
CA GLY A 955 -23.76 3.95 18.04
C GLY A 955 -25.28 3.94 18.18
N ASN A 956 -25.94 3.10 17.37
CA ASN A 956 -27.37 2.85 17.47
C ASN A 956 -27.64 1.81 18.56
N LEU A 957 -28.65 2.05 19.40
CA LEU A 957 -29.12 1.09 20.39
C LEU A 957 -30.49 0.54 19.97
N VAL A 958 -30.62 -0.79 19.87
CA VAL A 958 -31.90 -1.48 19.78
C VAL A 958 -32.06 -2.29 21.07
N PHE A 959 -32.91 -1.81 21.97
CA PHE A 959 -33.12 -2.43 23.28
C PHE A 959 -34.58 -2.85 23.45
N THR A 960 -34.80 -4.10 23.84
CA THR A 960 -36.11 -4.60 24.25
C THR A 960 -36.00 -5.18 25.65
N GLY A 961 -36.55 -4.46 26.62
CA GLY A 961 -36.63 -4.84 28.02
C GLY A 961 -38.02 -5.33 28.44
N ALA A 962 -38.11 -5.83 29.68
CA ALA A 962 -39.30 -6.45 30.24
C ALA A 962 -39.56 -5.97 31.68
N ALA A 963 -39.52 -4.65 31.90
CA ALA A 963 -39.82 -4.06 33.20
C ALA A 963 -41.17 -4.54 33.80
N ASP A 964 -41.09 -5.02 35.05
CA ASP A 964 -42.25 -5.35 35.87
C ASP A 964 -42.95 -4.09 36.40
N VAL A 965 -44.25 -4.22 36.70
CA VAL A 965 -45.06 -3.16 37.31
C VAL A 965 -44.40 -2.65 38.61
N GLY A 966 -44.12 -1.34 38.67
CA GLY A 966 -43.52 -0.68 39.83
C GLY A 966 -41.99 -0.61 39.84
N LYS A 967 -41.32 -1.00 38.75
CA LYS A 967 -39.87 -0.85 38.56
C LYS A 967 -39.54 0.23 37.52
N THR A 968 -38.28 0.66 37.53
CA THR A 968 -37.79 1.78 36.71
C THR A 968 -36.50 1.38 36.02
N ASP A 969 -36.55 1.29 34.70
CA ASP A 969 -35.33 1.24 33.89
C ASP A 969 -34.90 2.65 33.52
N THR A 970 -33.58 2.88 33.52
CA THR A 970 -32.97 4.15 33.09
C THR A 970 -32.15 3.91 31.83
N ILE A 971 -32.62 4.45 30.71
CA ILE A 971 -32.06 4.23 29.39
C ILE A 971 -31.56 5.57 28.85
N THR A 972 -30.27 5.66 28.52
CA THR A 972 -29.67 6.86 27.94
C THR A 972 -28.90 6.49 26.68
N ALA A 973 -29.23 7.10 25.54
CA ALA A 973 -28.49 6.91 24.29
C ALA A 973 -28.14 8.26 23.66
N GLY A 974 -26.99 8.36 22.98
CA GLY A 974 -26.58 9.57 22.27
C GLY A 974 -27.20 9.70 20.88
N ASN A 975 -26.42 10.22 19.92
CA ASN A 975 -26.94 10.69 18.62
C ASN A 975 -27.14 9.59 17.54
N GLY A 976 -27.21 8.32 17.94
CA GLY A 976 -27.55 7.22 17.04
C GLY A 976 -29.04 7.17 16.71
N ASN A 977 -29.42 6.33 15.76
CA ASN A 977 -30.84 5.97 15.55
C ASN A 977 -31.22 4.88 16.55
N ASN A 978 -31.90 5.25 17.62
CA ASN A 978 -32.17 4.33 18.73
C ASN A 978 -33.61 3.81 18.70
N THR A 979 -33.79 2.52 18.96
CA THR A 979 -35.09 1.86 19.08
C THR A 979 -35.22 1.22 20.46
N ILE A 980 -36.13 1.73 21.28
CA ILE A 980 -36.35 1.27 22.64
C ILE A 980 -37.76 0.69 22.76
N SER A 981 -37.88 -0.51 23.31
CA SER A 981 -39.15 -1.13 23.66
C SER A 981 -39.12 -1.61 25.10
N GLU A 982 -40.03 -1.13 25.93
CA GLU A 982 -40.21 -1.59 27.31
C GLU A 982 -41.64 -2.06 27.55
N ALA A 983 -41.78 -2.91 28.56
CA ALA A 983 -43.08 -3.38 29.05
C ALA A 983 -43.73 -2.36 30.01
N ALA A 984 -44.20 -2.79 31.18
CA ALA A 984 -44.83 -1.92 32.17
C ALA A 984 -43.77 -1.20 33.04
N GLY A 985 -44.19 -0.40 34.02
CA GLY A 985 -43.27 0.27 34.95
C GLY A 985 -43.05 1.76 34.67
N ASN A 986 -42.27 2.41 35.52
CA ASN A 986 -42.02 3.86 35.49
C ASN A 986 -40.64 4.11 34.85
N ASN A 987 -40.54 4.01 33.53
CA ASN A 987 -39.25 4.03 32.84
C ASN A 987 -38.77 5.46 32.57
N ILE A 988 -37.44 5.64 32.57
CA ILE A 988 -36.76 6.89 32.26
C ILE A 988 -35.93 6.68 31.00
N VAL A 989 -36.28 7.37 29.91
CA VAL A 989 -35.60 7.23 28.61
C VAL A 989 -35.12 8.60 28.16
N THR A 990 -33.84 8.72 27.83
CA THR A 990 -33.21 9.95 27.31
C THR A 990 -32.41 9.62 26.07
N LEU A 991 -32.88 10.07 24.91
CA LEU A 991 -32.23 9.82 23.61
C LEU A 991 -31.70 11.14 23.03
N GLY A 992 -30.55 11.07 22.37
CA GLY A 992 -29.95 12.19 21.66
C GLY A 992 -30.66 12.48 20.33
N ASN A 993 -29.95 13.17 19.44
CA ASN A 993 -30.44 13.47 18.10
C ASN A 993 -30.50 12.20 17.22
N GLY A 994 -31.31 12.20 16.18
CA GLY A 994 -31.40 11.10 15.23
C GLY A 994 -32.83 10.68 14.94
N THR A 995 -33.01 9.55 14.24
CA THR A 995 -34.33 8.94 14.07
C THR A 995 -34.55 7.94 15.19
N ASN A 996 -35.33 8.32 16.21
CA ASN A 996 -35.55 7.48 17.39
C ASN A 996 -36.95 6.85 17.39
N GLY A 997 -37.06 5.60 17.83
CA GLY A 997 -38.31 4.90 18.08
C GLY A 997 -38.41 4.48 19.54
N VAL A 998 -39.50 4.81 20.23
CA VAL A 998 -39.71 4.42 21.64
C VAL A 998 -41.12 3.85 21.80
N THR A 999 -41.23 2.65 22.37
CA THR A 999 -42.52 2.01 22.70
C THR A 999 -42.52 1.58 24.16
N LEU A 1000 -43.33 2.24 24.99
CA LEU A 1000 -43.54 1.95 26.42
C LEU A 1000 -45.01 1.58 26.63
N ALA A 1001 -45.46 0.48 26.01
CA ALA A 1001 -46.90 0.19 25.84
C ALA A 1001 -47.63 -0.24 27.14
N GLY A 1002 -46.91 -0.62 28.18
CA GLY A 1002 -47.49 -1.01 29.47
C GLY A 1002 -47.97 0.16 30.33
N ALA A 1003 -48.67 -0.15 31.42
CA ALA A 1003 -49.08 0.86 32.41
C ALA A 1003 -47.87 1.38 33.21
N GLY A 1004 -47.82 2.69 33.44
CA GLY A 1004 -46.80 3.32 34.29
C GLY A 1004 -46.62 4.82 34.05
N ASN A 1005 -45.88 5.47 34.95
CA ASN A 1005 -45.55 6.90 34.87
C ASN A 1005 -44.15 7.04 34.25
N ASN A 1006 -44.08 7.15 32.92
CA ASN A 1006 -42.80 7.20 32.21
C ASN A 1006 -42.28 8.64 32.06
N THR A 1007 -40.96 8.80 32.03
CA THR A 1007 -40.28 10.05 31.68
C THR A 1007 -39.44 9.83 30.43
N LEU A 1008 -39.73 10.57 29.36
CA LEU A 1008 -39.08 10.43 28.07
C LEU A 1008 -38.59 11.77 27.55
N VAL A 1009 -37.33 11.81 27.15
CA VAL A 1009 -36.73 12.91 26.38
C VAL A 1009 -36.17 12.31 25.09
N VAL A 1010 -36.61 12.83 23.96
CA VAL A 1010 -36.01 12.54 22.65
C VAL A 1010 -35.43 13.82 22.07
N GLY A 1011 -34.25 13.73 21.45
CA GLY A 1011 -33.55 14.88 20.87
C GLY A 1011 -34.20 15.37 19.58
N THR A 1012 -33.41 16.07 18.76
CA THR A 1012 -33.84 16.56 17.44
C THR A 1012 -33.81 15.44 16.40
N GLY A 1013 -34.64 15.53 15.36
CA GLY A 1013 -34.77 14.49 14.33
C GLY A 1013 -36.20 13.96 14.26
N ALA A 1014 -36.44 12.88 13.50
CA ALA A 1014 -37.77 12.30 13.36
C ALA A 1014 -37.97 11.24 14.44
N ASN A 1015 -38.82 11.50 15.43
CA ASN A 1015 -39.02 10.60 16.55
C ASN A 1015 -40.42 9.98 16.52
N THR A 1016 -40.50 8.66 16.75
CA THR A 1016 -41.76 7.93 16.95
C THR A 1016 -41.85 7.48 18.40
N VAL A 1017 -42.88 7.91 19.12
CA VAL A 1017 -43.08 7.61 20.53
C VAL A 1017 -44.46 6.98 20.74
N VAL A 1018 -44.51 5.86 21.45
CA VAL A 1018 -45.73 5.23 21.93
C VAL A 1018 -45.60 5.04 23.43
N VAL A 1019 -46.57 5.55 24.21
CA VAL A 1019 -46.63 5.34 25.66
C VAL A 1019 -47.99 4.77 26.05
N GLY A 1020 -48.02 3.89 27.04
CA GLY A 1020 -49.25 3.32 27.60
C GLY A 1020 -49.96 4.27 28.56
N SER A 1021 -50.87 3.71 29.36
CA SER A 1021 -51.65 4.45 30.35
C SER A 1021 -50.79 4.89 31.55
N GLY A 1022 -51.15 6.01 32.18
CA GLY A 1022 -50.44 6.56 33.32
C GLY A 1022 -50.09 8.04 33.15
N GLN A 1023 -49.33 8.58 34.10
CA GLN A 1023 -48.90 9.98 34.09
C GLN A 1023 -47.51 10.08 33.45
N ASN A 1024 -47.48 10.11 32.12
CA ASN A 1024 -46.23 10.18 31.37
C ASN A 1024 -45.74 11.64 31.21
N THR A 1025 -44.44 11.85 31.17
CA THR A 1025 -43.80 13.14 30.83
C THR A 1025 -42.94 12.94 29.59
N ILE A 1026 -43.31 13.57 28.47
CA ILE A 1026 -42.64 13.42 27.17
C ILE A 1026 -42.11 14.78 26.72
N THR A 1027 -40.85 14.83 26.30
CA THR A 1027 -40.20 16.02 25.74
C THR A 1027 -39.55 15.69 24.40
N PHE A 1028 -39.96 16.40 23.35
CA PHE A 1028 -39.32 16.39 22.04
C PHE A 1028 -38.34 17.55 21.90
N GLY A 1029 -37.22 17.32 21.24
CA GLY A 1029 -36.28 18.36 20.83
C GLY A 1029 -36.74 19.08 19.57
N ALA A 1030 -36.48 20.37 19.46
CA ALA A 1030 -36.86 21.14 18.27
C ALA A 1030 -36.16 20.62 17.00
N HIS A 1031 -36.93 20.34 15.95
CA HIS A 1031 -36.46 19.81 14.68
C HIS A 1031 -36.64 20.83 13.51
N ALA A 1032 -35.98 20.53 12.39
CA ALA A 1032 -36.06 21.35 11.18
C ALA A 1032 -37.35 21.05 10.39
N SER A 1033 -37.82 22.02 9.61
CA SER A 1033 -39.00 21.84 8.73
C SER A 1033 -38.85 20.63 7.80
N GLY A 1034 -39.86 19.76 7.76
CA GLY A 1034 -39.88 18.52 6.97
C GLY A 1034 -39.42 17.26 7.72
N THR A 1035 -38.89 17.41 8.93
CA THR A 1035 -38.75 16.32 9.91
C THR A 1035 -40.00 16.36 10.79
N LEU A 1036 -40.61 15.21 11.09
CA LEU A 1036 -41.86 15.14 11.83
C LEU A 1036 -41.74 14.16 13.00
N ASP A 1037 -42.31 14.55 14.13
CA ASP A 1037 -42.48 13.69 15.30
C ASP A 1037 -43.89 13.07 15.33
N SER A 1038 -44.00 11.87 15.90
CA SER A 1038 -45.26 11.16 16.12
C SER A 1038 -45.34 10.66 17.55
N LEU A 1039 -46.45 10.97 18.22
CA LEU A 1039 -46.74 10.52 19.58
C LEU A 1039 -48.07 9.78 19.63
N THR A 1040 -48.06 8.55 20.15
CA THR A 1040 -49.26 7.80 20.55
C THR A 1040 -49.31 7.69 22.06
N VAL A 1041 -50.43 8.07 22.66
CA VAL A 1041 -50.65 7.96 24.10
C VAL A 1041 -51.72 6.93 24.44
N GLY A 1042 -51.52 6.19 25.52
CA GLY A 1042 -52.53 5.29 26.07
C GLY A 1042 -53.66 6.05 26.75
N VAL A 1043 -54.78 5.36 26.94
CA VAL A 1043 -55.97 5.91 27.60
C VAL A 1043 -55.69 6.35 29.04
N ALA A 1044 -56.24 7.49 29.44
CA ALA A 1044 -56.07 8.03 30.77
C ALA A 1044 -56.86 7.22 31.83
N THR A 1045 -56.24 6.98 32.99
CA THR A 1045 -56.87 6.24 34.10
C THR A 1045 -57.72 7.11 35.01
N SER A 1046 -57.66 8.44 34.85
CA SER A 1046 -58.56 9.41 35.47
C SER A 1046 -58.44 10.76 34.75
N ALA A 1047 -59.41 11.66 34.97
CA ALA A 1047 -59.35 13.03 34.45
C ALA A 1047 -58.15 13.86 34.98
N ASN A 1048 -57.47 13.38 36.04
CA ASN A 1048 -56.30 14.03 36.64
C ASN A 1048 -54.99 13.27 36.38
N THR A 1049 -55.04 12.15 35.66
CA THR A 1049 -53.88 11.30 35.36
C THR A 1049 -53.69 11.25 33.85
N TYR A 1050 -52.96 12.22 33.32
CA TYR A 1050 -52.71 12.39 31.89
C TYR A 1050 -51.24 12.54 31.55
N SER A 1051 -50.91 12.27 30.29
CA SER A 1051 -49.59 12.52 29.74
C SER A 1051 -49.35 14.03 29.56
N THR A 1052 -48.16 14.51 29.94
CA THR A 1052 -47.67 15.87 29.71
C THR A 1052 -46.62 15.85 28.61
N VAL A 1053 -46.83 16.66 27.56
CA VAL A 1053 -46.00 16.66 26.36
C VAL A 1053 -45.44 18.06 26.11
N THR A 1054 -44.14 18.15 25.86
CA THR A 1054 -43.43 19.37 25.50
C THR A 1054 -42.76 19.19 24.14
N GLY A 1055 -42.76 20.24 23.31
CA GLY A 1055 -41.88 20.30 22.14
C GLY A 1055 -42.47 19.81 20.82
N LEU A 1056 -43.72 19.33 20.77
CA LEU A 1056 -44.39 19.09 19.48
C LEU A 1056 -44.56 20.41 18.70
N GLN A 1057 -44.23 20.38 17.42
CA GLN A 1057 -44.22 21.49 16.47
C GLN A 1057 -45.30 21.32 15.39
N HIS A 1058 -45.36 22.27 14.45
CA HIS A 1058 -46.31 22.22 13.35
C HIS A 1058 -46.09 20.99 12.45
N LEU A 1059 -47.18 20.31 12.09
CA LEU A 1059 -47.25 19.06 11.32
C LEU A 1059 -46.88 17.77 12.06
N ASP A 1060 -46.51 17.85 13.33
CA ASP A 1060 -46.35 16.65 14.17
C ASP A 1060 -47.69 15.96 14.42
N THR A 1061 -47.66 14.66 14.69
CA THR A 1061 -48.87 13.86 14.90
C THR A 1061 -49.04 13.44 16.36
N LEU A 1062 -50.25 13.64 16.90
CA LEU A 1062 -50.71 13.14 18.19
C LEU A 1062 -51.87 12.14 18.01
N VAL A 1063 -51.67 10.90 18.42
CA VAL A 1063 -52.64 9.79 18.37
C VAL A 1063 -53.16 9.54 19.78
N LEU A 1064 -54.48 9.64 19.97
CA LEU A 1064 -55.15 9.61 21.29
C LEU A 1064 -55.83 8.27 21.60
N ASP A 1065 -56.13 7.47 20.59
CA ASP A 1065 -56.67 6.11 20.72
C ASP A 1065 -56.14 5.24 19.56
N SER A 1066 -55.58 4.07 19.88
CA SER A 1066 -55.08 3.10 18.89
C SER A 1066 -56.13 2.09 18.43
N THR A 1067 -57.35 2.10 19.02
CA THR A 1067 -58.41 1.13 18.75
C THR A 1067 -59.50 1.65 17.79
N ALA A 1068 -59.13 1.76 16.50
CA ALA A 1068 -59.99 1.66 15.31
C ALA A 1068 -61.23 2.58 15.13
N ASN A 1069 -61.55 3.48 16.07
CA ASN A 1069 -62.65 4.43 15.87
C ASN A 1069 -62.16 5.67 15.11
N THR A 1070 -62.90 6.07 14.06
CA THR A 1070 -62.65 7.34 13.37
C THR A 1070 -62.99 8.49 14.30
N VAL A 1071 -62.04 9.40 14.50
CA VAL A 1071 -62.17 10.55 15.40
C VAL A 1071 -62.76 11.74 14.64
N VAL A 1072 -63.58 12.57 15.30
CA VAL A 1072 -64.12 13.81 14.77
C VAL A 1072 -63.98 14.93 15.80
N PHE A 1073 -63.72 16.15 15.35
CA PHE A 1073 -63.74 17.31 16.24
C PHE A 1073 -65.17 17.62 16.72
N ASN A 1074 -65.28 18.06 17.97
CA ASN A 1074 -66.55 18.50 18.56
C ASN A 1074 -67.22 19.59 17.70
N GLY A 1075 -68.43 19.31 17.21
CA GLY A 1075 -69.17 20.16 16.28
C GLY A 1075 -69.15 19.73 14.81
N GLY A 1076 -68.48 18.62 14.45
CA GLY A 1076 -68.59 17.98 13.13
C GLY A 1076 -67.91 18.71 11.97
N SER A 1077 -67.13 19.75 12.24
CA SER A 1077 -66.32 20.50 11.26
C SER A 1077 -64.84 20.15 11.41
N ALA A 1078 -64.07 20.29 10.32
CA ALA A 1078 -62.62 20.04 10.30
C ALA A 1078 -61.78 21.01 11.17
N ALA A 1079 -62.41 21.94 11.90
CA ALA A 1079 -61.78 22.84 12.86
C ALA A 1079 -62.62 22.91 14.15
N ALA A 1080 -62.07 22.42 15.28
CA ALA A 1080 -62.69 22.60 16.59
C ALA A 1080 -62.41 23.99 17.15
N ALA A 1081 -63.46 24.72 17.51
CA ALA A 1081 -63.31 25.93 18.31
C ALA A 1081 -62.83 25.58 19.72
N LYS A 1082 -61.86 26.34 20.23
CA LYS A 1082 -61.39 26.26 21.62
C LYS A 1082 -62.55 26.38 22.61
N ILE A 1083 -62.68 25.43 23.55
CA ILE A 1083 -63.60 25.57 24.67
C ILE A 1083 -63.13 26.75 25.54
N SER A 1084 -64.05 27.71 25.76
CA SER A 1084 -63.78 28.93 26.51
C SER A 1084 -64.82 29.09 27.61
N LEU A 1085 -64.39 29.02 28.87
CA LEU A 1085 -65.21 29.28 30.06
C LEU A 1085 -64.77 30.58 30.74
N ASN A 1086 -65.53 31.06 31.73
CA ASN A 1086 -65.13 32.24 32.51
C ASN A 1086 -63.85 31.95 33.31
N ASN A 1087 -62.72 32.46 32.84
CA ASN A 1087 -61.39 32.22 33.38
C ASN A 1087 -61.19 32.65 34.85
N SER A 1088 -62.08 33.47 35.40
CA SER A 1088 -61.99 33.97 36.77
C SER A 1088 -62.71 33.08 37.79
N THR A 1089 -63.55 32.15 37.32
CA THR A 1089 -64.37 31.26 38.18
C THR A 1089 -64.30 29.80 37.80
N ALA A 1090 -63.97 29.47 36.54
CA ALA A 1090 -63.93 28.11 36.05
C ALA A 1090 -62.72 27.36 36.63
N LEU A 1091 -62.98 26.19 37.21
CA LEU A 1091 -61.99 25.24 37.65
C LEU A 1091 -61.60 24.32 36.48
N PHE A 1092 -60.46 23.62 36.61
CA PHE A 1092 -60.04 22.63 35.60
C PHE A 1092 -61.12 21.59 35.32
N ALA A 1093 -61.81 21.12 36.35
CA ALA A 1093 -62.91 20.16 36.23
C ALA A 1093 -64.08 20.67 35.38
N ASP A 1094 -64.36 21.98 35.38
CA ASP A 1094 -65.44 22.57 34.56
C ASP A 1094 -65.12 22.46 33.06
N TYR A 1095 -63.85 22.64 32.70
CA TYR A 1095 -63.38 22.46 31.32
C TYR A 1095 -63.45 21.00 30.87
N ILE A 1096 -63.08 20.05 31.73
CA ILE A 1096 -63.20 18.62 31.44
C ILE A 1096 -64.65 18.22 31.22
N ALA A 1097 -65.55 18.62 32.14
CA ALA A 1097 -66.97 18.33 32.03
C ALA A 1097 -67.57 18.87 30.72
N GLN A 1098 -67.13 20.05 30.28
CA GLN A 1098 -67.54 20.61 29.00
C GLN A 1098 -66.96 19.83 27.80
N ALA A 1099 -65.70 19.40 27.89
CA ALA A 1099 -65.01 18.65 26.83
C ALA A 1099 -65.55 17.23 26.63
N SER A 1100 -66.06 16.59 27.69
CA SER A 1100 -66.63 15.24 27.71
C SER A 1100 -68.16 15.23 27.82
N SER A 1101 -68.84 16.25 27.29
CA SER A 1101 -70.30 16.37 27.39
C SER A 1101 -71.04 15.70 26.22
N GLY A 1102 -70.29 15.16 25.26
CA GLY A 1102 -70.78 14.56 24.02
C GLY A 1102 -71.18 13.10 24.18
N ASN A 1103 -71.34 12.42 23.04
CA ASN A 1103 -71.46 10.96 22.97
C ASN A 1103 -70.52 10.46 21.88
N GLY A 1104 -69.33 10.04 22.29
CA GLY A 1104 -68.27 9.57 21.41
C GLY A 1104 -68.32 8.09 21.05
N SER A 1105 -69.39 7.36 21.42
CA SER A 1105 -69.41 5.89 21.29
C SER A 1105 -69.41 5.37 19.84
N ALA A 1106 -69.71 6.24 18.86
CA ALA A 1106 -69.69 5.91 17.43
C ALA A 1106 -68.43 6.46 16.71
N HIS A 1107 -68.00 7.65 17.11
CA HIS A 1107 -66.79 8.34 16.65
C HIS A 1107 -66.22 9.10 17.84
N GLY A 1108 -64.92 8.97 18.13
CA GLY A 1108 -64.29 9.74 19.20
C GLY A 1108 -64.45 11.23 18.97
N ILE A 1109 -64.81 11.99 20.02
CA ILE A 1109 -65.05 13.43 19.94
C ILE A 1109 -63.86 14.14 20.57
N VAL A 1110 -63.04 14.76 19.72
CA VAL A 1110 -61.91 15.58 20.18
C VAL A 1110 -62.35 16.99 20.49
N SER A 1111 -62.01 17.45 21.69
CA SER A 1111 -62.17 18.82 22.18
C SER A 1111 -60.85 19.36 22.72
N TRP A 1112 -60.67 20.68 22.77
CA TRP A 1112 -59.48 21.28 23.37
C TRP A 1112 -59.77 22.58 24.11
N PHE A 1113 -58.95 22.88 25.12
CA PHE A 1113 -59.02 24.10 25.92
C PHE A 1113 -57.64 24.54 26.41
N GLN A 1114 -57.57 25.72 27.01
CA GLN A 1114 -56.36 26.24 27.64
C GLN A 1114 -56.63 26.59 29.10
N PHE A 1115 -55.80 26.08 30.01
CA PHE A 1115 -55.93 26.30 31.46
C PHE A 1115 -54.53 26.40 32.08
N GLY A 1116 -54.33 27.36 33.00
CA GLY A 1116 -53.05 27.50 33.71
C GLY A 1116 -51.82 27.68 32.80
N GLY A 1117 -51.97 28.35 31.65
CA GLY A 1117 -50.87 28.59 30.70
C GLY A 1117 -50.51 27.42 29.78
N ASN A 1118 -51.29 26.32 29.81
CA ASN A 1118 -51.06 25.13 28.99
C ASN A 1118 -52.30 24.80 28.15
N THR A 1119 -52.12 23.95 27.14
CA THR A 1119 -53.18 23.49 26.24
C THR A 1119 -53.54 22.03 26.57
N TYR A 1120 -54.81 21.69 26.53
CA TYR A 1120 -55.32 20.37 26.86
C TYR A 1120 -56.18 19.87 25.71
N VAL A 1121 -55.94 18.63 25.30
CA VAL A 1121 -56.71 17.91 24.29
C VAL A 1121 -57.42 16.76 24.98
N VAL A 1122 -58.72 16.64 24.77
CA VAL A 1122 -59.58 15.60 25.35
C VAL A 1122 -60.24 14.85 24.22
N ASP A 1123 -60.19 13.52 24.28
CA ASP A 1123 -60.91 12.63 23.38
C ASP A 1123 -61.98 11.90 24.18
N ASP A 1124 -63.24 12.23 23.91
CA ASP A 1124 -64.41 11.57 24.49
C ASP A 1124 -64.86 10.47 23.54
N VAL A 1125 -64.68 9.21 23.94
CA VAL A 1125 -65.08 8.02 23.17
C VAL A 1125 -66.24 7.30 23.85
N SER A 1126 -66.82 7.91 24.88
CA SER A 1126 -67.80 7.30 25.76
C SER A 1126 -69.21 7.81 25.46
N ALA A 1127 -70.22 7.04 25.89
CA ALA A 1127 -71.63 7.46 25.76
C ALA A 1127 -72.10 8.39 26.90
N GLY A 1128 -71.30 8.54 27.95
CA GLY A 1128 -71.67 9.30 29.15
C GLY A 1128 -71.35 10.79 29.01
N ALA A 1129 -72.20 11.66 29.56
CA ALA A 1129 -72.01 13.12 29.56
C ALA A 1129 -70.97 13.62 30.59
N SER A 1130 -69.99 12.78 30.93
CA SER A 1130 -68.92 13.05 31.90
C SER A 1130 -67.75 12.13 31.61
N PHE A 1131 -66.53 12.62 31.80
CA PHE A 1131 -65.30 11.87 31.57
C PHE A 1131 -65.31 10.47 32.22
N VAL A 1132 -65.13 9.44 31.41
CA VAL A 1132 -65.08 8.04 31.79
C VAL A 1132 -63.63 7.56 31.81
N ALA A 1133 -63.12 7.33 33.01
CA ALA A 1133 -61.79 6.79 33.23
C ALA A 1133 -61.58 5.44 32.50
N GLY A 1134 -60.45 5.30 31.81
CA GLY A 1134 -60.10 4.08 31.06
C GLY A 1134 -60.79 3.94 29.70
N ALA A 1135 -61.65 4.89 29.32
CA ALA A 1135 -62.22 5.01 27.99
C ALA A 1135 -61.81 6.35 27.36
N ASP A 1136 -62.15 7.46 28.01
CA ASP A 1136 -61.80 8.79 27.53
C ASP A 1136 -60.33 9.12 27.77
N ASN A 1137 -59.76 9.95 26.91
CA ASN A 1137 -58.35 10.36 27.00
C ASN A 1137 -58.19 11.86 27.22
N ILE A 1138 -57.09 12.23 27.88
CA ILE A 1138 -56.66 13.60 28.04
C ILE A 1138 -55.15 13.71 27.96
N VAL A 1139 -54.67 14.70 27.20
CA VAL A 1139 -53.25 15.04 27.04
C VAL A 1139 -53.04 16.52 27.33
N LYS A 1140 -52.00 16.82 28.10
CA LYS A 1140 -51.53 18.19 28.32
C LYS A 1140 -50.38 18.49 27.36
N LEU A 1141 -50.54 19.52 26.54
CA LEU A 1141 -49.46 20.14 25.77
C LEU A 1141 -48.94 21.35 26.54
N VAL A 1142 -47.63 21.37 26.82
CA VAL A 1142 -46.99 22.46 27.54
C VAL A 1142 -46.95 23.73 26.68
N GLY A 1143 -47.45 24.83 27.23
CA GLY A 1143 -47.59 26.10 26.53
C GLY A 1143 -48.92 26.29 25.80
N LEU A 1144 -49.04 27.44 25.15
CA LEU A 1144 -50.24 27.85 24.42
C LEU A 1144 -50.11 27.44 22.95
N VAL A 1145 -50.63 26.26 22.61
CA VAL A 1145 -50.75 25.75 21.25
C VAL A 1145 -52.14 26.13 20.74
N ASP A 1146 -52.19 26.71 19.55
CA ASP A 1146 -53.46 27.07 18.90
C ASP A 1146 -53.83 26.01 17.86
N LEU A 1147 -54.92 25.29 18.13
CA LEU A 1147 -55.44 24.24 17.25
C LEU A 1147 -56.58 24.76 16.34
N ALA A 1148 -56.79 26.09 16.26
CA ALA A 1148 -57.94 26.69 15.56
C ALA A 1148 -57.71 27.08 14.08
N ALA A 1149 -56.48 27.00 13.54
CA ALA A 1149 -56.13 27.77 12.33
C ALA A 1149 -56.70 27.21 11.00
N THR A 1150 -57.29 28.13 10.24
CA THR A 1150 -58.03 28.01 8.98
C THR A 1150 -57.18 27.63 7.76
N GLY A 1151 -57.65 26.65 6.95
CA GLY A 1151 -57.37 26.67 5.50
C GLY A 1151 -56.61 25.49 4.87
N SER A 1152 -56.73 24.28 5.38
CA SER A 1152 -56.58 22.99 4.65
C SER A 1152 -56.88 21.93 5.70
N ALA A 1153 -57.46 20.80 5.33
CA ALA A 1153 -57.65 19.69 6.27
C ALA A 1153 -56.31 19.36 6.94
N ALA A 1154 -56.09 19.82 8.18
CA ALA A 1154 -55.21 19.16 9.13
C ALA A 1154 -55.87 17.80 9.30
N ALA A 1155 -55.44 16.86 8.46
CA ALA A 1155 -56.15 15.64 8.22
C ALA A 1155 -56.22 14.91 9.56
N ILE A 1156 -57.43 14.79 10.11
CA ILE A 1156 -57.72 13.65 10.97
C ILE A 1156 -57.53 12.44 10.05
N ALA A 1157 -56.29 11.93 10.00
CA ALA A 1157 -56.07 10.57 9.59
C ALA A 1157 -56.82 9.69 10.57
N ALA A 1158 -57.22 8.48 10.17
CA ALA A 1158 -58.25 7.68 10.83
C ALA A 1158 -58.16 7.54 12.37
N HIS A 1159 -57.05 7.91 13.03
CA HIS A 1159 -56.82 7.77 14.47
C HIS A 1159 -55.98 8.91 15.15
N GLY A 1160 -55.74 10.08 14.53
CA GLY A 1160 -54.86 11.11 15.13
C GLY A 1160 -55.05 12.56 14.67
N ILE A 1161 -54.42 13.50 15.38
CA ILE A 1161 -54.43 14.95 15.14
C ILE A 1161 -53.05 15.38 14.63
N THR A 1162 -53.01 16.07 13.49
CA THR A 1162 -51.82 16.80 13.03
C THR A 1162 -51.84 18.23 13.59
N LEU A 1163 -50.76 18.64 14.27
CA LEU A 1163 -50.63 19.91 15.02
C LEU A 1163 -50.37 21.16 14.17
#